data_AF-A0A2V2UM13-F1
#
_entry.id   AF-A0A2V2UM13-F1
#
_cell.length_a   1.000
_cell.length_b   1.000
_cell.length_c   1.000
_cell.angle_alpha   90.00
_cell.angle_beta   90.00
_cell.angle_gamma   90.00
#
_symmetry.space_group_name_H-M   'P 1'
#
loop_
_entity.id
_entity.type
_entity.pdbx_description
1 polymer ?
#
loop_
_entity_poly.entity_id
_entity_poly.type
_entity_poly.pdbx_seq_one_letter_code
_entity_poly.pdbx_strand_id
1 'polypeptide(L)'
;MGRGPHHDGTRHGKDGRGIFRGRRGATRPYENVDGCGICCGDCSGDVADASAARGYATRARDALQEKCIRLAFCRAFPHNNRVRVHTTFLTLAGVDFILVERTITGCDDAVYRANRDVWEHVPRGQASVLIADPGEGAPRLVAALQGLRKFGQFDAPYGVECGTPVVAVALEAIDGDCGHVTAFAHDGERFWLVGTKDVHMLVRFDVPEEDLALYGVDGGVSWRAAVPKRVVGVWRDTLRALPEGRAAALHDYLGTTGRTACFDGILRECGHLADHGPRETLKFYVVTCRGATPHEGLCADPASSMAALQSFGLDVVTPQPAVELGTDEYAALRDGMARRLNCEGAVLYGCNEAGAVVRMWKRRSHAYAMERAAQEAIVTHRLCGVALRSRLAGKLAGLPEEVRRRLGDWEAERLDYLVRFAAWLHLTRRQTARTDLGGLQDLRRRWITLRNQFAQCVAADAHVRSQVMHYEPSGDDAVVCVGPQGCGKSTFSRTLYALLRQAGLSPCWINQDEAGGGRQFIDAIRRAQRGGHTHLIMDKMNLDEAARDDYAYLGLRALTVVWSHPDGTDALVDICFDRVRRRGSAHRTFKADRGEGRRVRQTLLGCATRCRPPTEAPLIEVGVADDTATIARRVWAELSARGLTDIPEI
;
A
#
# COMPACT_ATOMS: atom_id res chain seq x y z
N MET A 1 8.20 29.00 54.44
CA MET A 1 7.68 30.35 54.73
C MET A 1 8.03 31.23 53.54
N GLY A 2 7.13 31.39 52.56
CA GLY A 2 6.18 32.52 52.45
C GLY A 2 6.88 33.67 51.70
N ARG A 3 6.41 34.24 50.58
CA ARG A 3 5.06 34.43 50.03
C ARG A 3 5.19 34.76 48.54
N GLY A 4 4.31 34.23 47.68
CA GLY A 4 3.72 35.03 46.58
C GLY A 4 2.46 35.74 47.10
N PRO A 5 1.61 36.40 46.29
CA PRO A 5 1.62 36.53 44.81
C PRO A 5 1.39 38.00 44.34
N HIS A 6 1.34 38.26 43.04
CA HIS A 6 0.30 39.13 42.45
C HIS A 6 0.17 38.89 40.94
N HIS A 7 -1.09 38.73 40.55
CA HIS A 7 -1.63 38.67 39.20
C HIS A 7 -1.43 40.00 38.46
N ASP A 8 -1.25 39.92 37.14
CA ASP A 8 -2.02 40.79 36.25
C ASP A 8 -2.42 40.04 34.99
N GLY A 9 -3.65 40.29 34.55
CA GLY A 9 -4.28 39.65 33.42
C GLY A 9 -5.30 40.59 32.80
N THR A 10 -5.14 40.86 31.50
CA THR A 10 -6.14 41.41 30.55
C THR A 10 -5.55 41.09 29.16
N ARG A 11 -6.01 40.13 28.35
CA ARG A 11 -7.28 39.83 27.65
C ARG A 11 -7.79 40.89 26.64
N HIS A 12 -7.98 40.35 25.42
CA HIS A 12 -8.77 40.81 24.26
C HIS A 12 -8.10 41.86 23.37
N GLY A 13 -8.04 41.75 22.03
CA GLY A 13 -8.59 40.89 20.97
C GLY A 13 -8.12 41.57 19.65
N LYS A 14 -8.31 41.13 18.41
CA LYS A 14 -9.10 40.10 17.75
C LYS A 14 -8.69 40.15 16.26
N ASP A 15 -8.93 39.05 15.56
CA ASP A 15 -9.27 38.93 14.14
C ASP A 15 -8.19 39.00 13.04
N GLY A 16 -8.10 37.88 12.31
CA GLY A 16 -7.49 37.74 10.99
C GLY A 16 -7.83 36.37 10.39
N ARG A 17 -9.02 36.26 9.79
CA ARG A 17 -9.65 35.06 9.22
C ARG A 17 -9.21 34.77 7.77
N GLY A 18 -9.32 33.49 7.39
CA GLY A 18 -9.51 33.00 6.00
C GLY A 18 -8.20 32.67 5.28
N ILE A 19 -8.07 31.63 4.45
CA ILE A 19 -9.02 31.05 3.49
C ILE A 19 -8.56 29.62 3.17
N PHE A 20 -9.42 28.60 3.27
CA PHE A 20 -9.42 27.51 2.29
C PHE A 20 -10.87 27.06 2.05
N ARG A 21 -11.31 27.33 0.83
CA ARG A 21 -12.66 27.11 0.30
C ARG A 21 -12.97 25.63 0.20
N GLY A 22 -14.18 25.26 0.61
CA GLY A 22 -14.78 23.98 0.28
C GLY A 22 -15.07 23.84 -1.20
N ARG A 23 -14.91 22.63 -1.72
CA ARG A 23 -15.73 22.11 -2.81
C ARG A 23 -16.69 21.08 -2.20
N ARG A 24 -17.95 21.50 -2.04
CA ARG A 24 -19.09 20.59 -1.85
C ARG A 24 -19.37 19.96 -3.21
N GLY A 25 -19.05 18.69 -3.36
CA GLY A 25 -19.68 17.81 -4.34
C GLY A 25 -20.67 16.93 -3.59
N ALA A 26 -21.96 17.17 -3.78
CA ALA A 26 -23.01 16.34 -3.23
C ALA A 26 -23.10 15.05 -4.07
N THR A 27 -22.57 13.93 -3.57
CA THR A 27 -22.93 12.60 -4.06
C THR A 27 -24.16 12.13 -3.29
N ARG A 28 -25.30 12.14 -3.97
CA ARG A 28 -26.55 11.49 -3.55
C ARG A 28 -26.32 9.98 -3.33
N PRO A 29 -27.08 9.32 -2.46
CA PRO A 29 -27.10 7.86 -2.41
C PRO A 29 -27.62 7.34 -3.74
N TYR A 30 -26.92 6.39 -4.35
CA TYR A 30 -27.42 5.60 -5.47
C TYR A 30 -28.61 4.78 -4.98
N GLU A 31 -29.80 5.17 -5.41
CA GLU A 31 -31.00 4.34 -5.37
C GLU A 31 -30.81 3.18 -6.37
N ASN A 32 -31.24 1.99 -5.95
CA ASN A 32 -31.29 0.80 -6.80
C ASN A 32 -32.15 1.08 -8.03
N VAL A 33 -31.57 0.88 -9.20
CA VAL A 33 -32.27 0.90 -10.48
C VAL A 33 -32.84 -0.50 -10.71
N ASP A 34 -34.09 -0.71 -10.28
CA ASP A 34 -34.91 -1.80 -10.81
C ASP A 34 -35.45 -1.37 -12.18
N GLY A 35 -34.79 -1.83 -13.23
CA GLY A 35 -35.27 -1.71 -14.60
C GLY A 35 -35.91 -3.01 -15.06
N CYS A 36 -37.24 -3.02 -15.20
CA CYS A 36 -37.96 -3.29 -16.46
C CYS A 36 -39.46 -3.42 -16.18
N GLY A 37 -40.22 -2.38 -16.50
CA GLY A 37 -41.68 -2.42 -16.56
C GLY A 37 -42.11 -2.64 -18.01
N ILE A 38 -42.92 -3.67 -18.25
CA ILE A 38 -43.81 -3.75 -19.41
C ILE A 38 -45.19 -4.24 -18.94
N CYS A 39 -46.14 -3.32 -19.05
CA CYS A 39 -47.58 -3.43 -19.32
C CYS A 39 -48.48 -4.40 -18.51
N CYS A 40 -49.29 -3.73 -17.67
CA CYS A 40 -50.67 -3.98 -17.24
C CYS A 40 -51.43 -5.20 -17.80
N GLY A 41 -51.91 -6.03 -16.86
CA GLY A 41 -53.12 -6.86 -16.97
C GLY A 41 -53.69 -7.06 -15.56
N ASP A 42 -54.97 -6.75 -15.39
CA ASP A 42 -55.70 -6.60 -14.13
C ASP A 42 -55.56 -7.77 -13.13
N CYS A 43 -55.16 -7.46 -11.88
CA CYS A 43 -55.41 -8.25 -10.65
C CYS A 43 -55.16 -7.36 -9.41
N SER A 44 -56.05 -6.39 -9.15
CA SER A 44 -56.06 -5.60 -7.92
C SER A 44 -56.68 -6.40 -6.77
N GLY A 45 -55.87 -7.27 -6.16
CA GLY A 45 -56.24 -8.05 -4.97
C GLY A 45 -55.04 -8.51 -4.13
N ASP A 46 -53.93 -8.89 -4.78
CA ASP A 46 -52.84 -9.63 -4.10
C ASP A 46 -51.57 -8.79 -3.81
N VAL A 47 -51.49 -7.54 -4.30
CA VAL A 47 -50.28 -6.70 -4.16
C VAL A 47 -50.19 -6.02 -2.78
N ALA A 48 -51.32 -5.77 -2.12
CA ALA A 48 -51.37 -5.19 -0.79
C ALA A 48 -50.92 -6.20 0.29
N ASP A 49 -51.30 -7.46 0.16
CA ASP A 49 -50.91 -8.54 1.06
C ASP A 49 -49.42 -8.91 0.92
N ALA A 50 -48.88 -8.89 -0.30
CA ALA A 50 -47.44 -9.13 -0.50
C ALA A 50 -46.55 -8.00 0.04
N SER A 51 -47.05 -6.75 0.06
CA SER A 51 -46.39 -5.59 0.66
C SER A 51 -46.48 -5.63 2.20
N ALA A 52 -47.66 -5.95 2.75
CA ALA A 52 -47.86 -6.12 4.17
C ALA A 52 -47.07 -7.32 4.74
N ALA A 53 -47.05 -8.45 4.02
CA ALA A 53 -46.27 -9.63 4.38
C ALA A 53 -44.76 -9.37 4.31
N ARG A 54 -44.27 -8.63 3.30
CA ARG A 54 -42.88 -8.15 3.26
C ARG A 54 -42.57 -7.22 4.43
N GLY A 55 -43.43 -6.25 4.71
CA GLY A 55 -43.27 -5.33 5.85
C GLY A 55 -43.38 -6.00 7.22
N TYR A 56 -44.10 -7.13 7.32
CA TYR A 56 -44.15 -7.97 8.52
C TYR A 56 -42.90 -8.83 8.65
N ALA A 57 -42.45 -9.47 7.57
CA ALA A 57 -41.23 -10.26 7.54
C ALA A 57 -39.98 -9.43 7.86
N THR A 58 -39.88 -8.20 7.35
CA THR A 58 -38.80 -7.26 7.71
C THR A 58 -38.83 -6.90 9.19
N ARG A 59 -40.01 -6.56 9.75
CA ARG A 59 -40.15 -6.24 11.17
C ARG A 59 -39.84 -7.43 12.08
N ALA A 60 -40.26 -8.63 11.71
CA ALA A 60 -39.96 -9.86 12.44
C ALA A 60 -38.45 -10.15 12.42
N ARG A 61 -37.78 -9.95 11.28
CA ARG A 61 -36.33 -10.09 11.14
C ARG A 61 -35.57 -9.07 11.97
N ASP A 62 -36.00 -7.81 11.98
CA ASP A 62 -35.38 -6.74 12.78
C ASP A 62 -35.53 -7.02 14.28
N ALA A 63 -36.71 -7.48 14.73
CA ALA A 63 -36.96 -7.86 16.11
C ALA A 63 -36.11 -9.07 16.55
N LEU A 64 -35.98 -10.08 15.67
CA LEU A 64 -35.10 -11.23 15.90
C LEU A 64 -33.64 -10.77 15.99
N GLN A 65 -33.19 -9.92 15.08
CA GLN A 65 -31.83 -9.37 15.10
C GLN A 65 -31.55 -8.61 16.40
N GLU A 66 -32.46 -7.76 16.86
CA GLU A 66 -32.30 -7.04 18.12
C GLU A 66 -32.22 -7.98 19.34
N LYS A 67 -33.05 -9.03 19.36
CA LYS A 67 -33.00 -10.09 20.39
C LYS A 67 -31.66 -10.82 20.37
N CYS A 68 -31.17 -11.21 19.20
CA CYS A 68 -29.85 -11.84 19.03
C CYS A 68 -28.71 -10.94 19.50
N ILE A 69 -28.76 -9.63 19.19
CA ILE A 69 -27.74 -8.67 19.61
C ILE A 69 -27.68 -8.54 21.14
N ARG A 70 -28.85 -8.48 21.80
CA ARG A 70 -28.94 -8.44 23.27
C ARG A 70 -28.39 -9.71 23.92
N LEU A 71 -28.61 -10.87 23.31
CA LEU A 71 -28.09 -12.15 23.79
C LEU A 71 -26.59 -12.31 23.53
N ALA A 72 -26.10 -11.83 22.38
CA ALA A 72 -24.70 -11.88 22.01
C ALA A 72 -23.83 -11.00 22.92
N PHE A 73 -24.33 -9.82 23.29
CA PHE A 73 -23.53 -8.82 24.00
C PHE A 73 -24.26 -8.20 25.19
N CYS A 74 -23.69 -8.37 26.38
CA CYS A 74 -24.25 -7.83 27.63
C CYS A 74 -24.34 -6.30 27.68
N ARG A 75 -23.47 -5.58 26.94
CA ARG A 75 -23.41 -4.11 26.90
C ARG A 75 -23.66 -3.61 25.49
N ALA A 76 -24.57 -2.65 25.34
CA ALA A 76 -24.89 -1.98 24.08
C ALA A 76 -24.29 -0.57 24.01
N PHE A 77 -24.06 -0.08 22.78
CA PHE A 77 -23.48 1.24 22.52
C PHE A 77 -24.28 2.04 21.46
N PRO A 78 -25.60 2.24 21.65
CA PRO A 78 -26.48 2.81 20.62
C PRO A 78 -26.12 4.24 20.21
N HIS A 79 -25.50 5.01 21.11
CA HIS A 79 -25.08 6.39 20.84
C HIS A 79 -23.67 6.51 20.26
N ASN A 80 -22.95 5.39 20.09
CA ASN A 80 -21.62 5.39 19.49
C ASN A 80 -21.70 4.86 18.05
N ASN A 81 -21.81 5.78 17.09
CA ASN A 81 -21.91 5.46 15.65
C ASN A 81 -20.66 4.76 15.06
N ARG A 82 -19.58 4.62 15.84
CA ARG A 82 -18.37 3.89 15.44
C ARG A 82 -18.42 2.42 15.81
N VAL A 83 -19.18 2.04 16.85
CA VAL A 83 -19.40 0.64 17.22
C VAL A 83 -20.51 0.10 16.30
N ARG A 84 -20.13 -0.79 15.40
CA ARG A 84 -21.06 -1.43 14.45
C ARG A 84 -21.33 -2.85 14.88
N VAL A 85 -22.57 -3.26 14.69
CA VAL A 85 -23.00 -4.64 14.88
C VAL A 85 -23.51 -5.16 13.55
N HIS A 86 -22.99 -6.31 13.14
CA HIS A 86 -23.36 -6.97 11.90
C HIS A 86 -23.97 -8.33 12.24
N THR A 87 -24.95 -8.75 11.46
CA THR A 87 -25.62 -10.02 11.64
C THR A 87 -25.66 -10.77 10.31
N THR A 88 -25.11 -11.97 10.31
CA THR A 88 -25.05 -12.86 9.15
C THR A 88 -25.88 -14.10 9.47
N PHE A 89 -26.80 -14.44 8.57
CA PHE A 89 -27.64 -15.62 8.66
C PHE A 89 -27.07 -16.68 7.72
N LEU A 90 -26.91 -17.90 8.19
CA LEU A 90 -26.32 -19.00 7.43
C LEU A 90 -26.92 -20.33 7.87
N THR A 91 -27.23 -21.19 6.91
CA THR A 91 -27.64 -22.56 7.18
C THR A 91 -26.47 -23.51 6.93
N LEU A 92 -26.06 -24.28 7.94
CA LEU A 92 -25.02 -25.31 7.84
C LEU A 92 -25.50 -26.61 8.49
N ALA A 93 -25.25 -27.76 7.84
CA ALA A 93 -25.75 -29.06 8.31
C ALA A 93 -27.25 -29.07 8.68
N GLY A 94 -28.08 -28.31 7.96
CA GLY A 94 -29.52 -28.19 8.24
C GLY A 94 -29.88 -27.32 9.45
N VAL A 95 -28.92 -26.62 10.05
CA VAL A 95 -29.13 -25.74 11.20
C VAL A 95 -29.00 -24.27 10.78
N ASP A 96 -29.97 -23.46 11.18
CA ASP A 96 -29.98 -22.02 10.92
C ASP A 96 -29.21 -21.26 12.00
N PHE A 97 -28.00 -20.85 11.64
CA PHE A 97 -27.12 -20.04 12.48
C PHE A 97 -27.30 -18.55 12.23
N ILE A 98 -27.17 -17.79 13.31
CA ILE A 98 -27.12 -16.33 13.32
C ILE A 98 -25.78 -15.93 13.94
N LEU A 99 -24.87 -15.48 13.09
CA LEU A 99 -23.59 -14.91 13.52
C LEU A 99 -23.79 -13.42 13.80
N VAL A 100 -23.49 -12.98 15.02
CA VAL A 100 -23.54 -11.58 15.44
C VAL A 100 -22.14 -11.09 15.76
N GLU A 101 -21.66 -10.09 15.03
CA GLU A 101 -20.31 -9.56 15.14
C GLU A 101 -20.33 -8.09 15.57
N ARG A 102 -19.30 -7.68 16.31
CA ARG A 102 -19.12 -6.29 16.70
C ARG A 102 -17.76 -5.78 16.25
N THR A 103 -17.77 -4.65 15.54
CA THR A 103 -16.55 -4.02 15.00
C THR A 103 -16.51 -2.53 15.33
N ILE A 104 -15.31 -1.95 15.30
CA ILE A 104 -15.12 -0.50 15.41
C ILE A 104 -14.68 0.04 14.05
N THR A 105 -15.43 1.02 13.55
CA THR A 105 -15.21 1.64 12.25
C THR A 105 -14.38 2.92 12.33
N GLY A 106 -13.40 3.05 11.43
CA GLY A 106 -12.49 4.19 11.37
C GLY A 106 -11.27 4.04 12.28
N CYS A 107 -10.76 5.15 12.81
CA CYS A 107 -9.59 5.15 13.70
C CYS A 107 -9.97 4.58 15.08
N ASP A 108 -9.77 3.27 15.26
CA ASP A 108 -10.15 2.56 16.49
C ASP A 108 -9.49 3.17 17.75
N ASP A 109 -8.25 3.64 17.64
CA ASP A 109 -7.51 4.31 18.71
C ASP A 109 -8.25 5.52 19.30
N ALA A 110 -8.88 6.34 18.46
CA ALA A 110 -9.62 7.51 18.93
C ALA A 110 -10.86 7.11 19.74
N VAL A 111 -11.54 6.04 19.31
CA VAL A 111 -12.76 5.53 19.96
C VAL A 111 -12.43 4.94 21.32
N TYR A 112 -11.41 4.09 21.39
CA TYR A 112 -11.02 3.43 22.64
C TYR A 112 -10.44 4.42 23.67
N ARG A 113 -9.70 5.44 23.26
CA ARG A 113 -9.20 6.47 24.19
C ARG A 113 -10.32 7.35 24.74
N ALA A 114 -11.33 7.64 23.93
CA ALA A 114 -12.42 8.53 24.33
C ALA A 114 -13.49 7.85 25.19
N ASN A 115 -13.57 6.51 25.16
CA ASN A 115 -14.65 5.77 25.82
C ASN A 115 -14.12 4.49 26.49
N ARG A 116 -14.01 4.54 27.82
CA ARG A 116 -13.54 3.44 28.66
C ARG A 116 -14.46 2.22 28.58
N ASP A 117 -15.78 2.42 28.67
CA ASP A 117 -16.77 1.32 28.55
C ASP A 117 -16.60 0.55 27.23
N VAL A 118 -16.36 1.25 26.12
CA VAL A 118 -16.12 0.60 24.81
C VAL A 118 -14.84 -0.23 24.84
N TRP A 119 -13.76 0.29 25.45
CA TRP A 119 -12.51 -0.47 25.61
C TRP A 119 -12.70 -1.74 26.46
N GLU A 120 -13.50 -1.68 27.51
CA GLU A 120 -13.75 -2.83 28.41
C GLU A 120 -14.60 -3.92 27.75
N HIS A 121 -15.60 -3.54 26.95
CA HIS A 121 -16.64 -4.46 26.49
C HIS A 121 -16.57 -4.80 24.99
N VAL A 122 -15.71 -4.12 24.21
CA VAL A 122 -15.58 -4.32 22.76
C VAL A 122 -14.11 -4.64 22.41
N PRO A 123 -13.68 -5.91 22.53
CA PRO A 123 -12.36 -6.33 22.09
C PRO A 123 -12.18 -6.19 20.57
N ARG A 124 -10.93 -6.27 20.09
CA ARG A 124 -10.62 -6.29 18.66
C ARG A 124 -10.88 -7.70 18.14
N GLY A 125 -12.00 -7.90 17.46
CA GLY A 125 -12.54 -9.21 17.09
C GLY A 125 -13.52 -9.69 18.15
N GLN A 126 -14.82 -9.57 17.87
CA GLN A 126 -15.86 -10.03 18.78
C GLN A 126 -17.03 -10.59 17.98
N ALA A 127 -17.34 -11.86 18.22
CA ALA A 127 -18.41 -12.55 17.52
C ALA A 127 -19.17 -13.50 18.45
N SER A 128 -20.40 -13.82 18.09
CA SER A 128 -21.27 -14.74 18.82
C SER A 128 -22.12 -15.52 17.83
N VAL A 129 -22.24 -16.83 18.05
CA VAL A 129 -23.03 -17.72 17.21
C VAL A 129 -24.29 -18.09 17.99
N LEU A 130 -25.44 -17.81 17.39
CA LEU A 130 -26.74 -18.21 17.89
C LEU A 130 -27.39 -19.19 16.92
N ILE A 131 -28.28 -20.01 17.44
CA ILE A 131 -29.15 -20.88 16.65
C ILE A 131 -30.57 -20.32 16.70
N ALA A 132 -31.20 -20.18 15.54
CA ALA A 132 -32.62 -19.88 15.45
C ALA A 132 -33.41 -21.14 15.81
N ASP A 133 -34.29 -21.05 16.80
CA ASP A 133 -35.18 -22.15 17.14
C ASP A 133 -36.35 -22.19 16.13
N PRO A 134 -36.61 -23.32 15.44
CA PRO A 134 -37.66 -23.42 14.42
C PRO A 134 -39.09 -23.16 14.91
N GLY A 135 -39.37 -23.21 16.22
CA GLY A 135 -40.72 -23.01 16.77
C GLY A 135 -40.80 -21.94 17.85
N GLU A 136 -41.13 -20.69 17.51
CA GLU A 136 -41.34 -19.50 18.39
C GLU A 136 -40.28 -19.26 19.51
N GLY A 137 -39.24 -20.08 19.59
CA GLY A 137 -38.26 -20.14 20.66
C GLY A 137 -37.31 -18.96 20.61
N ALA A 138 -36.78 -18.60 21.78
CA ALA A 138 -35.73 -17.60 21.84
C ALA A 138 -34.45 -18.15 21.21
N PRO A 139 -33.78 -17.39 20.32
CA PRO A 139 -32.50 -17.83 19.77
C PRO A 139 -31.52 -18.13 20.90
N ARG A 140 -30.74 -19.20 20.74
CA ARG A 140 -29.85 -19.72 21.77
C ARG A 140 -28.40 -19.45 21.40
N LEU A 141 -27.65 -18.82 22.29
CA LEU A 141 -26.21 -18.62 22.13
C LEU A 141 -25.47 -19.94 22.32
N VAL A 142 -24.70 -20.36 21.31
CA VAL A 142 -23.93 -21.63 21.32
C VAL A 142 -22.42 -21.43 21.33
N ALA A 143 -21.92 -20.28 20.86
CA ALA A 143 -20.50 -19.95 20.92
C ALA A 143 -20.26 -18.45 21.02
N ALA A 144 -19.12 -18.06 21.61
CA ALA A 144 -18.65 -16.69 21.65
C ALA A 144 -17.14 -16.65 21.37
N LEU A 145 -16.73 -15.68 20.56
CA LEU A 145 -15.35 -15.42 20.20
C LEU A 145 -14.97 -14.03 20.68
N GLN A 146 -13.85 -13.93 21.40
CA GLN A 146 -13.31 -12.65 21.88
C GLN A 146 -11.82 -12.56 21.63
N GLY A 147 -11.40 -11.61 20.79
CA GLY A 147 -10.00 -11.25 20.65
C GLY A 147 -9.47 -10.44 21.84
N LEU A 148 -8.25 -9.92 21.70
CA LEU A 148 -7.67 -9.05 22.71
C LEU A 148 -8.34 -7.67 22.76
N ARG A 149 -8.44 -7.09 23.97
CA ARG A 149 -8.75 -5.66 24.11
C ARG A 149 -7.66 -4.81 23.45
N LYS A 150 -8.00 -3.59 23.04
CA LYS A 150 -7.03 -2.67 22.45
C LYS A 150 -5.91 -2.37 23.45
N PHE A 151 -4.67 -2.38 22.96
CA PHE A 151 -3.49 -1.91 23.68
C PHE A 151 -2.65 -1.00 22.80
N GLY A 152 -1.68 -0.30 23.41
CA GLY A 152 -0.93 0.78 22.78
C GLY A 152 0.52 0.82 23.27
N GLN A 153 1.08 2.02 23.39
CA GLN A 153 2.35 2.22 24.12
C GLN A 153 2.11 2.07 25.63
N PHE A 154 3.19 1.96 26.41
CA PHE A 154 3.12 1.74 27.85
C PHE A 154 2.26 2.79 28.60
N ASP A 155 2.36 4.05 28.18
CA ASP A 155 1.65 5.19 28.79
C ASP A 155 0.22 5.39 28.26
N ALA A 156 -0.25 4.51 27.37
CA ALA A 156 -1.62 4.56 26.89
C ALA A 156 -2.61 4.22 28.02
N PRO A 157 -3.86 4.73 28.00
CA PRO A 157 -4.85 4.53 29.07
C PRO A 157 -5.46 3.11 29.08
N TYR A 158 -4.75 2.13 28.52
CA TYR A 158 -5.20 0.75 28.37
C TYR A 158 -4.58 -0.11 29.47
N GLY A 159 -5.42 -0.62 30.36
CA GLY A 159 -5.00 -1.42 31.51
C GLY A 159 -6.11 -1.50 32.54
N VAL A 160 -6.06 -2.51 33.41
CA VAL A 160 -7.00 -2.64 34.54
C VAL A 160 -6.74 -1.49 35.51
N GLU A 161 -7.80 -0.77 35.95
CA GLU A 161 -7.66 0.47 36.74
C GLU A 161 -6.83 0.31 38.02
N CYS A 162 -6.90 -0.85 38.68
CA CYS A 162 -6.15 -1.16 39.90
C CYS A 162 -4.99 -2.14 39.68
N GLY A 163 -4.61 -2.39 38.42
CA GLY A 163 -3.59 -3.37 38.08
C GLY A 163 -2.23 -2.71 37.82
N THR A 164 -1.29 -2.83 38.75
CA THR A 164 0.10 -2.44 38.54
C THR A 164 0.91 -3.65 38.05
N PRO A 165 1.47 -3.61 36.83
CA PRO A 165 2.36 -4.66 36.38
C PRO A 165 3.68 -4.57 37.16
N VAL A 166 4.21 -5.72 37.58
CA VAL A 166 5.52 -5.85 38.26
C VAL A 166 6.52 -6.62 37.41
N VAL A 167 6.04 -7.53 36.56
CA VAL A 167 6.87 -8.27 35.58
C VAL A 167 6.30 -8.12 34.18
N ALA A 168 7.14 -8.26 33.17
CA ALA A 168 6.75 -8.31 31.77
C ALA A 168 7.23 -9.58 31.09
N VAL A 169 6.33 -10.23 30.35
CA VAL A 169 6.62 -11.34 29.45
C VAL A 169 6.58 -10.80 28.02
N ALA A 170 7.69 -10.91 27.27
CA ALA A 170 7.77 -10.43 25.89
C ALA A 170 7.45 -11.56 24.90
N LEU A 171 6.53 -11.29 23.98
CA LEU A 171 6.29 -12.09 22.79
C LEU A 171 6.63 -11.26 21.56
N GLU A 172 7.22 -11.90 20.54
CA GLU A 172 7.46 -11.23 19.26
C GLU A 172 6.14 -10.73 18.66
N ALA A 173 6.15 -9.47 18.21
CA ALA A 173 5.04 -8.92 17.44
C ALA A 173 5.20 -9.40 15.99
N ILE A 174 4.29 -10.26 15.57
CA ILE A 174 4.26 -10.80 14.21
C ILE A 174 3.66 -9.75 13.27
N ASP A 175 4.36 -9.45 12.18
CA ASP A 175 3.83 -8.58 11.13
C ASP A 175 2.87 -9.38 10.26
N GLY A 176 1.63 -9.51 10.73
CA GLY A 176 0.58 -10.34 10.13
C GLY A 176 -0.81 -9.71 10.22
N ASP A 177 -1.79 -10.41 9.66
CA ASP A 177 -3.21 -10.07 9.76
C ASP A 177 -3.84 -10.72 10.99
N CYS A 178 -4.24 -9.91 11.97
CA CYS A 178 -4.84 -10.38 13.21
C CYS A 178 -6.14 -11.18 12.97
N GLY A 179 -6.19 -12.37 13.55
CA GLY A 179 -7.31 -13.28 13.48
C GLY A 179 -7.53 -14.13 14.72
N HIS A 180 -8.62 -14.88 14.70
CA HIS A 180 -9.17 -15.58 15.85
C HIS A 180 -9.81 -16.90 15.44
N VAL A 181 -9.75 -17.88 16.34
CA VAL A 181 -10.48 -19.15 16.22
C VAL A 181 -11.09 -19.57 17.55
N THR A 182 -12.33 -20.03 17.50
CA THR A 182 -12.99 -20.77 18.57
C THR A 182 -13.78 -21.95 17.98
N ALA A 183 -14.28 -22.83 18.85
CA ALA A 183 -14.95 -24.05 18.48
C ALA A 183 -16.25 -24.21 19.27
N PHE A 184 -17.18 -24.99 18.73
CA PHE A 184 -18.31 -25.54 19.48
C PHE A 184 -18.86 -26.77 18.78
N ALA A 185 -19.70 -27.53 19.48
CA ALA A 185 -20.45 -28.63 18.91
C ALA A 185 -21.95 -28.41 19.11
N HIS A 186 -22.76 -28.88 18.16
CA HIS A 186 -24.21 -28.91 18.25
C HIS A 186 -24.73 -30.17 17.57
N ASP A 187 -25.55 -30.93 18.29
CA ASP A 187 -26.22 -32.14 17.82
C ASP A 187 -25.26 -33.18 17.20
N GLY A 188 -24.08 -33.32 17.81
CA GLY A 188 -23.02 -34.24 17.37
C GLY A 188 -22.09 -33.64 16.32
N GLU A 189 -22.49 -32.57 15.64
CA GLU A 189 -21.68 -31.89 14.63
C GLU A 189 -20.73 -30.86 15.25
N ARG A 190 -19.53 -30.77 14.69
CA ARG A 190 -18.45 -29.90 15.17
C ARG A 190 -18.26 -28.71 14.24
N PHE A 191 -18.14 -27.52 14.83
CA PHE A 191 -18.01 -26.27 14.09
C PHE A 191 -16.79 -25.48 14.57
N TRP A 192 -16.18 -24.76 13.64
CA TRP A 192 -15.17 -23.74 13.86
C TRP A 192 -15.74 -22.37 13.53
N LEU A 193 -15.47 -21.38 14.38
CA LEU A 193 -15.64 -19.97 14.04
C LEU A 193 -14.24 -19.36 13.90
N VAL A 194 -13.88 -18.99 12.67
CA VAL A 194 -12.52 -18.56 12.29
C VAL A 194 -12.60 -17.28 11.50
N GLY A 195 -11.71 -16.32 11.76
CA GLY A 195 -11.75 -15.08 11.01
C GLY A 195 -10.64 -14.09 11.32
N THR A 196 -10.85 -12.89 10.81
CA THR A 196 -10.03 -11.71 11.08
C THR A 196 -10.67 -10.84 12.17
N LYS A 197 -10.01 -9.76 12.57
CA LYS A 197 -10.58 -8.76 13.48
C LYS A 197 -12.01 -8.32 13.13
N ASP A 198 -12.34 -8.17 11.85
CA ASP A 198 -13.59 -7.53 11.43
C ASP A 198 -14.66 -8.48 10.88
N VAL A 199 -14.26 -9.68 10.44
CA VAL A 199 -15.16 -10.65 9.78
C VAL A 199 -14.74 -12.08 10.14
N HIS A 200 -15.70 -12.89 10.57
CA HIS A 200 -15.55 -14.30 10.90
C HIS A 200 -16.47 -15.20 10.06
N MET A 201 -16.04 -16.43 9.89
CA MET A 201 -16.70 -17.47 9.11
C MET A 201 -16.92 -18.69 10.00
N LEU A 202 -18.15 -19.18 9.97
CA LEU A 202 -18.59 -20.41 10.60
C LEU A 202 -18.45 -21.53 9.56
N VAL A 203 -17.73 -22.58 9.92
CA VAL A 203 -17.50 -23.74 9.06
C VAL A 203 -17.56 -25.03 9.87
N ARG A 204 -17.97 -26.12 9.24
CA ARG A 204 -17.94 -27.47 9.80
C ARG A 204 -16.50 -27.96 9.93
N PHE A 205 -16.28 -28.84 10.89
CA PHE A 205 -14.97 -29.35 11.26
C PHE A 205 -14.29 -30.10 10.10
N ASP A 206 -15.00 -31.02 9.45
CA ASP A 206 -14.42 -31.92 8.45
C ASP A 206 -14.39 -31.35 7.03
N VAL A 207 -15.27 -30.40 6.72
CA VAL A 207 -15.49 -29.89 5.35
C VAL A 207 -15.49 -28.36 5.26
N PRO A 208 -14.47 -27.66 5.80
CA PRO A 208 -14.45 -26.20 5.81
C PRO A 208 -14.44 -25.58 4.41
N GLU A 209 -13.97 -26.30 3.38
CA GLU A 209 -13.98 -25.81 2.00
C GLU A 209 -15.37 -25.70 1.38
N GLU A 210 -16.24 -26.67 1.67
CA GLU A 210 -17.63 -26.66 1.17
C GLU A 210 -18.37 -25.45 1.72
N ASP A 211 -18.20 -25.20 3.02
CA ASP A 211 -18.89 -24.12 3.71
C ASP A 211 -18.35 -22.75 3.31
N LEU A 212 -17.06 -22.65 2.96
CA LEU A 212 -16.47 -21.43 2.42
C LEU A 212 -17.12 -20.96 1.10
N ALA A 213 -17.65 -21.90 0.30
CA ALA A 213 -18.34 -21.56 -0.94
C ALA A 213 -19.67 -20.82 -0.70
N LEU A 214 -20.26 -20.96 0.48
CA LEU A 214 -21.52 -20.29 0.87
C LEU A 214 -21.32 -18.81 1.19
N TYR A 215 -20.11 -18.43 1.56
CA TYR A 215 -19.73 -17.03 1.69
C TYR A 215 -19.50 -16.48 0.27
N GLY A 216 -20.42 -15.66 -0.24
CA GLY A 216 -20.47 -15.22 -1.64
C GLY A 216 -19.14 -14.71 -2.22
N VAL A 217 -18.94 -14.92 -3.52
CA VAL A 217 -17.85 -14.28 -4.28
C VAL A 217 -18.37 -12.92 -4.72
N ASP A 218 -18.21 -11.89 -3.89
CA ASP A 218 -18.57 -10.54 -4.32
C ASP A 218 -17.76 -10.18 -5.57
N GLY A 219 -18.46 -10.09 -6.70
CA GLY A 219 -17.95 -9.59 -7.96
C GLY A 219 -17.41 -8.18 -7.76
N GLY A 220 -16.09 -8.07 -7.74
CA GLY A 220 -15.37 -6.88 -7.29
C GLY A 220 -14.76 -7.11 -5.90
N VAL A 221 -13.79 -8.02 -5.82
CA VAL A 221 -13.24 -8.55 -4.57
C VAL A 221 -12.65 -7.43 -3.70
N SER A 222 -13.48 -6.87 -2.81
CA SER A 222 -13.00 -6.05 -1.71
C SER A 222 -12.05 -6.92 -0.89
N TRP A 223 -10.81 -6.46 -0.69
CA TRP A 223 -9.79 -7.15 0.10
C TRP A 223 -10.29 -7.58 1.49
N ARG A 224 -11.22 -6.81 2.07
CA ARG A 224 -11.89 -7.11 3.34
C ARG A 224 -12.67 -8.43 3.34
N ALA A 225 -13.18 -8.86 2.19
CA ALA A 225 -13.88 -10.14 2.04
C ALA A 225 -12.93 -11.29 1.66
N ALA A 226 -11.78 -11.00 1.02
CA ALA A 226 -10.82 -12.01 0.58
C ALA A 226 -9.95 -12.56 1.72
N VAL A 227 -9.46 -11.68 2.60
CA VAL A 227 -8.54 -12.09 3.68
C VAL A 227 -9.17 -13.12 4.63
N PRO A 228 -10.41 -12.95 5.13
CA PRO A 228 -11.03 -13.95 6.00
C PRO A 228 -11.15 -15.33 5.33
N LYS A 229 -11.55 -15.40 4.05
CA LYS A 229 -11.59 -16.68 3.32
C LYS A 229 -10.22 -17.36 3.24
N ARG A 230 -9.19 -16.56 2.97
CA ARG A 230 -7.81 -17.04 2.92
C ARG A 230 -7.34 -17.55 4.27
N VAL A 231 -7.65 -16.84 5.36
CA VAL A 231 -7.36 -17.26 6.73
C VAL A 231 -8.01 -18.61 7.03
N VAL A 232 -9.28 -18.83 6.65
CA VAL A 232 -9.93 -20.15 6.83
C VAL A 232 -9.24 -21.22 5.99
N GLY A 233 -8.80 -20.90 4.77
CA GLY A 233 -7.99 -21.81 3.95
C GLY A 233 -6.67 -22.22 4.61
N VAL A 234 -5.93 -21.26 5.19
CA VAL A 234 -4.70 -21.54 5.94
C VAL A 234 -5.00 -22.30 7.24
N TRP A 235 -6.13 -22.02 7.90
CA TRP A 235 -6.57 -22.75 9.08
C TRP A 235 -6.83 -24.23 8.77
N ARG A 236 -7.54 -24.52 7.67
CA ARG A 236 -7.73 -25.89 7.19
C ARG A 236 -6.40 -26.59 6.95
N ASP A 237 -5.46 -25.93 6.27
CA ASP A 237 -4.15 -26.53 6.01
C ASP A 237 -3.37 -26.76 7.30
N THR A 238 -3.54 -25.87 8.28
CA THR A 238 -3.02 -26.04 9.65
C THR A 238 -3.60 -27.29 10.30
N LEU A 239 -4.93 -27.48 10.28
CA LEU A 239 -5.61 -28.65 10.83
C LEU A 239 -5.12 -29.96 10.19
N ARG A 240 -4.97 -29.99 8.87
CA ARG A 240 -4.46 -31.16 8.12
C ARG A 240 -3.01 -31.51 8.45
N ALA A 241 -2.22 -30.52 8.85
CA ALA A 241 -0.83 -30.71 9.23
C ALA A 241 -0.65 -31.13 10.70
N LEU A 242 -1.69 -31.06 11.53
CA LEU A 242 -1.60 -31.49 12.93
C LEU A 242 -1.43 -33.01 13.03
N PRO A 243 -0.77 -33.51 14.10
CA PRO A 243 -0.74 -34.94 14.37
C PRO A 243 -2.14 -35.53 14.53
N GLU A 244 -2.28 -36.82 14.23
CA GLU A 244 -3.55 -37.54 14.30
C GLU A 244 -4.26 -37.33 15.65
N GLY A 245 -5.57 -37.07 15.62
CA GLY A 245 -6.40 -36.80 16.79
C GLY A 245 -6.20 -35.41 17.42
N ARG A 246 -5.16 -34.65 17.09
CA ARG A 246 -4.90 -33.34 17.71
C ARG A 246 -5.87 -32.25 17.27
N ALA A 247 -6.36 -32.29 16.04
CA ALA A 247 -7.40 -31.37 15.57
C ALA A 247 -8.69 -31.54 16.40
N ALA A 248 -9.11 -32.78 16.65
CA ALA A 248 -10.25 -33.11 17.50
C ALA A 248 -10.04 -32.66 18.95
N ALA A 249 -8.88 -32.96 19.53
CA ALA A 249 -8.56 -32.56 20.89
C ALA A 249 -8.49 -31.02 21.06
N LEU A 250 -8.00 -30.31 20.05
CA LEU A 250 -7.99 -28.84 20.03
C LEU A 250 -9.40 -28.26 19.94
N HIS A 251 -10.26 -28.88 19.13
CA HIS A 251 -11.68 -28.51 19.04
C HIS A 251 -12.37 -28.68 20.39
N ASP A 252 -12.21 -29.85 21.00
CA ASP A 252 -12.78 -30.16 22.32
C ASP A 252 -12.25 -29.18 23.39
N TYR A 253 -10.95 -28.86 23.37
CA TYR A 253 -10.37 -27.87 24.27
C TYR A 253 -11.01 -26.48 24.11
N LEU A 254 -11.05 -25.93 22.88
CA LEU A 254 -11.61 -24.59 22.65
C LEU A 254 -13.11 -24.55 22.92
N GLY A 255 -13.85 -25.59 22.54
CA GLY A 255 -15.30 -25.68 22.68
C GLY A 255 -15.76 -25.85 24.13
N THR A 256 -15.13 -26.76 24.89
CA THR A 256 -15.50 -27.01 26.29
C THR A 256 -15.10 -25.87 27.23
N THR A 257 -13.97 -25.20 26.94
CA THR A 257 -13.50 -24.08 27.76
C THR A 257 -14.09 -22.73 27.35
N GLY A 258 -14.75 -22.65 26.19
CA GLY A 258 -15.24 -21.39 25.62
C GLY A 258 -14.12 -20.38 25.33
N ARG A 259 -12.92 -20.87 25.07
CA ARG A 259 -11.72 -20.05 24.82
C ARG A 259 -11.60 -19.69 23.35
N THR A 260 -10.89 -18.59 23.09
CA THR A 260 -10.53 -18.14 21.74
C THR A 260 -9.01 -18.14 21.61
N ALA A 261 -8.49 -18.82 20.59
CA ALA A 261 -7.07 -18.72 20.24
C ALA A 261 -6.89 -17.55 19.26
N CYS A 262 -5.97 -16.63 19.58
CA CYS A 262 -5.67 -15.47 18.75
C CYS A 262 -4.34 -15.70 18.02
N PHE A 263 -4.30 -15.28 16.76
CA PHE A 263 -3.14 -15.43 15.88
C PHE A 263 -2.93 -14.21 15.00
N ASP A 264 -1.74 -14.11 14.42
CA ASP A 264 -1.47 -13.28 13.26
C ASP A 264 -1.27 -14.19 12.05
N GLY A 265 -2.08 -13.96 11.01
CA GLY A 265 -1.97 -14.65 9.73
C GLY A 265 -0.82 -14.08 8.94
N ILE A 266 0.21 -14.88 8.73
CA ILE A 266 1.34 -14.56 7.85
C ILE A 266 0.88 -14.91 6.45
N LEU A 267 0.37 -13.91 5.73
CA LEU A 267 -0.24 -14.09 4.43
C LEU A 267 0.61 -13.42 3.34
N ARG A 268 0.75 -14.10 2.21
CA ARG A 268 1.48 -13.57 1.06
C ARG A 268 0.70 -12.44 0.43
N GLU A 269 1.44 -11.42 0.00
CA GLU A 269 0.86 -10.28 -0.73
C GLU A 269 -0.13 -9.44 0.10
N CYS A 270 0.05 -9.42 1.44
CA CYS A 270 -0.76 -8.62 2.36
C CYS A 270 -0.08 -7.32 2.82
N GLY A 271 1.12 -7.05 2.31
CA GLY A 271 1.83 -5.79 2.57
C GLY A 271 2.66 -5.74 3.85
N HIS A 272 2.99 -6.92 4.38
CA HIS A 272 3.96 -7.11 5.46
C HIS A 272 5.37 -6.67 5.02
N LEU A 273 6.18 -6.29 6.00
CA LEU A 273 7.57 -5.87 5.86
C LEU A 273 8.55 -6.93 6.38
N ALA A 274 8.18 -7.64 7.44
CA ALA A 274 8.98 -8.73 7.99
C ALA A 274 8.78 -10.00 7.17
N ASP A 275 9.89 -10.58 6.69
CA ASP A 275 9.86 -11.84 5.96
C ASP A 275 9.86 -13.01 6.97
N HIS A 276 8.75 -13.74 7.02
CA HIS A 276 8.54 -14.93 7.83
C HIS A 276 8.66 -16.24 7.03
N GLY A 277 9.14 -16.15 5.78
CA GLY A 277 9.32 -17.29 4.88
C GLY A 277 8.25 -17.41 3.79
N PRO A 278 8.36 -18.44 2.93
CA PRO A 278 7.57 -18.53 1.71
C PRO A 278 6.16 -19.11 1.91
N ARG A 279 5.87 -19.67 3.08
CA ARG A 279 4.59 -20.34 3.37
C ARG A 279 3.65 -19.42 4.10
N GLU A 280 2.37 -19.52 3.76
CA GLU A 280 1.33 -18.92 4.58
C GLU A 280 1.13 -19.76 5.83
N THR A 281 1.01 -19.12 6.97
CA THR A 281 0.83 -19.81 8.25
C THR A 281 0.09 -18.92 9.24
N LEU A 282 -0.47 -19.53 10.29
CA LEU A 282 -1.06 -18.81 11.42
C LEU A 282 -0.11 -18.93 12.60
N LYS A 283 0.34 -17.78 13.12
CA LYS A 283 1.23 -17.74 14.28
C LYS A 283 0.43 -17.32 15.51
N PHE A 284 0.23 -18.26 16.43
CA PHE A 284 -0.61 -18.06 17.62
C PHE A 284 0.18 -17.35 18.72
N TYR A 285 -0.44 -16.40 19.42
CA TYR A 285 0.24 -15.58 20.44
C TYR A 285 -0.50 -15.48 21.78
N VAL A 286 -1.79 -15.81 21.86
CA VAL A 286 -2.50 -15.82 23.15
C VAL A 286 -3.80 -16.63 23.08
N VAL A 287 -4.29 -17.05 24.25
CA VAL A 287 -5.65 -17.53 24.45
C VAL A 287 -6.44 -16.55 25.32
N THR A 288 -7.64 -16.21 24.90
CA THR A 288 -8.56 -15.33 25.61
C THR A 288 -9.77 -16.12 26.13
N CYS A 289 -10.31 -15.67 27.25
CA CYS A 289 -11.47 -16.27 27.90
C CYS A 289 -12.69 -15.37 27.75
N ARG A 290 -13.87 -15.96 27.58
CA ARG A 290 -15.13 -15.22 27.60
C ARG A 290 -15.34 -14.60 28.97
N GLY A 291 -15.51 -13.28 29.01
CA GLY A 291 -15.95 -12.58 30.23
C GLY A 291 -14.86 -12.37 31.28
N ALA A 292 -13.58 -12.39 30.89
CA ALA A 292 -12.45 -12.14 31.79
C ALA A 292 -12.74 -10.94 32.70
N THR A 293 -12.95 -11.24 33.98
CA THR A 293 -13.24 -10.22 35.00
C THR A 293 -11.97 -9.43 35.29
N PRO A 294 -12.05 -8.22 35.88
CA PRO A 294 -10.86 -7.48 36.32
C PRO A 294 -9.89 -8.31 37.19
N HIS A 295 -10.36 -9.38 37.82
CA HIS A 295 -9.58 -10.28 38.68
C HIS A 295 -8.85 -11.41 37.92
N GLU A 296 -9.34 -11.82 36.73
CA GLU A 296 -8.73 -12.87 35.91
C GLU A 296 -7.65 -12.35 34.94
N GLY A 297 -7.49 -11.02 34.87
CA GLY A 297 -6.59 -10.36 33.93
C GLY A 297 -7.23 -10.13 32.55
N LEU A 298 -6.47 -9.55 31.64
CA LEU A 298 -6.91 -9.18 30.29
C LEU A 298 -6.93 -10.37 29.32
N CYS A 299 -6.18 -11.43 29.62
CA CYS A 299 -6.09 -12.68 28.87
C CYS A 299 -5.48 -13.77 29.75
N ALA A 300 -5.48 -15.02 29.27
CA ALA A 300 -4.74 -16.08 29.95
C ALA A 300 -3.23 -15.77 29.97
N ASP A 301 -2.53 -16.37 30.94
CA ASP A 301 -1.08 -16.30 31.03
C ASP A 301 -0.42 -16.69 29.68
N PRO A 302 0.50 -15.88 29.13
CA PRO A 302 1.09 -16.15 27.83
C PRO A 302 1.86 -17.47 27.78
N ALA A 303 2.63 -17.82 28.81
CA ALA A 303 3.42 -19.05 28.81
C ALA A 303 2.51 -20.29 28.78
N SER A 304 1.48 -20.29 29.63
CA SER A 304 0.46 -21.34 29.69
C SER A 304 -0.35 -21.43 28.39
N SER A 305 -0.70 -20.28 27.79
CA SER A 305 -1.39 -20.22 26.50
C SER A 305 -0.56 -20.87 25.39
N MET A 306 0.72 -20.50 25.29
CA MET A 306 1.61 -21.02 24.25
C MET A 306 1.90 -22.50 24.44
N ALA A 307 2.14 -22.95 25.68
CA ALA A 307 2.33 -24.36 26.00
C ALA A 307 1.09 -25.20 25.65
N ALA A 308 -0.11 -24.70 25.97
CA ALA A 308 -1.36 -25.38 25.65
C ALA A 308 -1.55 -25.52 24.13
N LEU A 309 -1.44 -24.42 23.37
CA LEU A 309 -1.60 -24.45 21.92
C LEU A 309 -0.52 -25.30 21.22
N GLN A 310 0.73 -25.20 21.66
CA GLN A 310 1.83 -26.00 21.14
C GLN A 310 1.65 -27.50 21.41
N SER A 311 1.01 -27.87 22.51
CA SER A 311 0.70 -29.28 22.82
C SER A 311 -0.22 -29.94 21.78
N PHE A 312 -0.99 -29.15 21.03
CA PHE A 312 -1.80 -29.64 19.90
C PHE A 312 -1.03 -29.65 18.57
N GLY A 313 0.20 -29.14 18.54
CA GLY A 313 1.02 -29.02 17.33
C GLY A 313 0.86 -27.69 16.58
N LEU A 314 0.22 -26.68 17.18
CA LEU A 314 0.10 -25.36 16.57
C LEU A 314 1.42 -24.59 16.58
N ASP A 315 1.62 -23.75 15.57
CA ASP A 315 2.76 -22.85 15.50
C ASP A 315 2.55 -21.61 16.38
N VAL A 316 3.31 -21.53 17.47
CA VAL A 316 3.15 -20.50 18.51
C VAL A 316 4.32 -19.51 18.53
N VAL A 317 4.07 -18.29 18.98
CA VAL A 317 5.13 -17.34 19.35
C VAL A 317 5.79 -17.82 20.64
N THR A 318 7.11 -17.94 20.65
CA THR A 318 7.85 -18.33 21.86
C THR A 318 7.85 -17.19 22.87
N PRO A 319 7.30 -17.39 24.09
CA PRO A 319 7.36 -16.39 25.14
C PRO A 319 8.79 -16.30 25.69
N GLN A 320 9.28 -15.09 25.89
CA GLN A 320 10.54 -14.86 26.60
C GLN A 320 10.34 -15.04 28.12
N PRO A 321 11.41 -15.30 28.90
CA PRO A 321 11.33 -15.31 30.35
C PRO A 321 10.69 -14.03 30.91
N ALA A 322 9.98 -14.15 32.03
CA ALA A 322 9.41 -12.99 32.71
C ALA A 322 10.54 -12.13 33.29
N VAL A 323 10.50 -10.82 33.03
CA VAL A 323 11.50 -9.86 33.51
C VAL A 323 10.83 -8.83 34.40
N GLU A 324 11.43 -8.55 35.56
CA GLU A 324 10.93 -7.55 36.50
C GLU A 324 11.06 -6.12 35.92
N LEU A 325 9.99 -5.33 36.03
CA LEU A 325 9.97 -3.96 35.52
C LEU A 325 10.88 -3.05 36.34
N GLY A 326 11.54 -2.12 35.66
CA GLY A 326 12.45 -1.16 36.30
C GLY A 326 13.86 -1.70 36.53
N THR A 327 14.14 -2.94 36.19
CA THR A 327 15.48 -3.54 36.26
C THR A 327 16.32 -3.26 35.01
N ASP A 328 17.64 -3.44 35.13
CA ASP A 328 18.58 -3.38 34.00
C ASP A 328 18.29 -4.48 32.96
N GLU A 329 17.82 -5.65 33.39
CA GLU A 329 17.40 -6.72 32.49
C GLU A 329 16.22 -6.28 31.61
N TYR A 330 15.24 -5.57 32.20
CA TYR A 330 14.13 -5.02 31.43
C TYR A 330 14.59 -3.94 30.45
N ALA A 331 15.55 -3.10 30.85
CA ALA A 331 16.15 -2.12 29.96
C ALA A 331 16.88 -2.80 28.78
N ALA A 332 17.66 -3.85 29.05
CA ALA A 332 18.35 -4.65 28.03
C ALA A 332 17.37 -5.32 27.05
N LEU A 333 16.28 -5.92 27.56
CA LEU A 333 15.19 -6.47 26.75
C LEU A 333 14.61 -5.41 25.81
N ARG A 334 14.28 -4.23 26.34
CA ARG A 334 13.74 -3.11 25.55
C ARG A 334 14.70 -2.59 24.50
N ASP A 335 15.99 -2.62 24.77
CA ASP A 335 17.04 -2.17 23.85
C ASP A 335 17.32 -3.19 22.75
N GLY A 336 17.37 -4.48 23.09
CA GLY A 336 17.49 -5.55 22.11
C GLY A 336 16.34 -5.53 21.09
N MET A 337 15.09 -5.42 21.56
CA MET A 337 13.92 -5.34 20.68
C MET A 337 13.92 -4.08 19.80
N ALA A 338 14.44 -2.97 20.31
CA ALA A 338 14.47 -1.70 19.58
C ALA A 338 15.44 -1.70 18.39
N ARG A 339 16.51 -2.52 18.44
CA ARG A 339 17.55 -2.65 17.40
C ARG A 339 17.23 -3.69 16.34
N ARG A 340 16.42 -4.69 16.67
CA ARG A 340 16.20 -5.90 15.85
C ARG A 340 15.70 -5.57 14.44
N LEU A 341 16.41 -6.08 13.42
CA LEU A 341 16.01 -6.05 12.02
C LEU A 341 14.94 -7.11 11.73
N ASN A 342 14.19 -6.95 10.64
CA ASN A 342 13.18 -7.91 10.17
C ASN A 342 12.17 -8.35 11.26
N CYS A 343 11.74 -7.43 12.11
CA CYS A 343 10.86 -7.70 13.25
C CYS A 343 10.02 -6.45 13.54
N GLU A 344 8.68 -6.56 13.70
CA GLU A 344 7.85 -5.41 14.10
C GLU A 344 8.24 -4.91 15.50
N GLY A 345 8.67 -5.83 16.36
CA GLY A 345 9.08 -5.60 17.74
C GLY A 345 8.51 -6.67 18.65
N ALA A 346 8.03 -6.27 19.82
CA ALA A 346 7.40 -7.17 20.79
C ALA A 346 6.10 -6.60 21.35
N VAL A 347 5.22 -7.50 21.78
CA VAL A 347 4.11 -7.21 22.70
C VAL A 347 4.55 -7.67 24.09
N LEU A 348 4.51 -6.74 25.05
CA LEU A 348 4.84 -6.98 26.44
C LEU A 348 3.54 -7.20 27.22
N TYR A 349 3.45 -8.35 27.89
CA TYR A 349 2.35 -8.73 28.77
C TYR A 349 2.79 -8.44 30.20
N GLY A 350 2.24 -7.39 30.79
CA GLY A 350 2.55 -6.98 32.16
C GLY A 350 1.67 -7.69 33.17
N CYS A 351 2.28 -8.53 34.00
CA CYS A 351 1.60 -9.27 35.04
C CYS A 351 1.75 -8.57 36.40
N ASN A 352 0.71 -8.62 37.22
CA ASN A 352 0.78 -8.20 38.63
C ASN A 352 1.41 -9.30 39.51
N GLU A 353 1.51 -9.06 40.82
CA GLU A 353 2.07 -10.02 41.79
C GLU A 353 1.33 -11.37 41.82
N ALA A 354 0.03 -11.37 41.47
CA ALA A 354 -0.78 -12.59 41.38
C ALA A 354 -0.60 -13.33 40.04
N GLY A 355 0.27 -12.86 39.15
CA GLY A 355 0.50 -13.45 37.82
C GLY A 355 -0.57 -13.12 36.78
N ALA A 356 -1.57 -12.29 37.11
CA ALA A 356 -2.60 -11.90 36.16
C ALA A 356 -2.11 -10.81 35.21
N VAL A 357 -2.38 -10.95 33.91
CA VAL A 357 -2.04 -9.93 32.90
C VAL A 357 -2.93 -8.70 33.10
N VAL A 358 -2.39 -7.62 33.65
CA VAL A 358 -3.16 -6.39 33.94
C VAL A 358 -2.95 -5.28 32.91
N ARG A 359 -1.91 -5.40 32.09
CA ARG A 359 -1.57 -4.45 31.02
C ARG A 359 -0.88 -5.16 29.87
N MET A 360 -1.09 -4.67 28.65
CA MET A 360 -0.31 -5.05 27.47
C MET A 360 0.17 -3.80 26.76
N TRP A 361 1.37 -3.84 26.17
CA TRP A 361 1.86 -2.72 25.35
C TRP A 361 2.83 -3.16 24.27
N LYS A 362 2.91 -2.35 23.21
CA LYS A 362 3.82 -2.58 22.08
C LYS A 362 5.17 -1.92 22.34
N ARG A 363 6.24 -2.67 22.14
CA ARG A 363 7.61 -2.17 21.99
C ARG A 363 8.04 -2.40 20.55
N ARG A 364 7.90 -1.38 19.70
CA ARG A 364 8.27 -1.46 18.29
C ARG A 364 9.79 -1.40 18.09
N SER A 365 10.26 -2.13 17.09
CA SER A 365 11.61 -1.96 16.55
C SER A 365 11.73 -0.60 15.85
N HIS A 366 12.82 0.12 16.11
CA HIS A 366 13.10 1.36 15.39
C HIS A 366 13.43 1.06 13.92
N ALA A 367 14.10 -0.05 13.64
CA ALA A 367 14.43 -0.48 12.30
C ALA A 367 13.16 -0.73 11.47
N TYR A 368 12.15 -1.38 12.06
CA TYR A 368 10.85 -1.57 11.39
C TYR A 368 10.16 -0.25 11.05
N ALA A 369 10.21 0.73 11.95
CA ALA A 369 9.68 2.06 11.68
C ALA A 369 10.40 2.76 10.51
N MET A 370 11.71 2.53 10.37
CA MET A 370 12.49 3.03 9.23
C MET A 370 12.20 2.27 7.93
N GLU A 371 12.02 0.95 7.97
CA GLU A 371 11.55 0.15 6.82
C GLU A 371 10.18 0.63 6.33
N ARG A 372 9.24 0.91 7.25
CA ARG A 372 7.92 1.45 6.89
C ARG A 372 8.02 2.84 6.27
N ALA A 373 8.91 3.69 6.79
CA ALA A 373 9.18 5.00 6.21
C ALA A 373 9.79 4.90 4.81
N ALA A 374 10.67 3.92 4.58
CA ALA A 374 11.25 3.66 3.28
C ALA A 374 10.21 3.13 2.30
N GLN A 375 9.36 2.18 2.68
CA GLN A 375 8.25 1.73 1.84
C GLN A 375 7.31 2.88 1.47
N GLU A 376 7.01 3.79 2.41
CA GLU A 376 6.20 4.97 2.12
C GLU A 376 6.89 5.92 1.14
N ALA A 377 8.19 6.20 1.33
CA ALA A 377 8.99 7.03 0.44
C ALA A 377 9.12 6.43 -0.98
N ILE A 378 9.37 5.13 -1.06
CA ILE A 378 9.51 4.41 -2.33
C ILE A 378 8.16 4.32 -3.01
N VAL A 379 7.12 3.79 -2.36
CA VAL A 379 5.86 3.49 -3.05
C VAL A 379 4.98 4.73 -3.21
N THR A 380 4.74 5.49 -2.13
CA THR A 380 3.81 6.62 -2.15
C THR A 380 4.40 7.84 -2.81
N HIS A 381 5.65 8.17 -2.43
CA HIS A 381 6.34 9.36 -2.91
C HIS A 381 7.18 9.07 -4.15
N ARG A 382 7.25 7.80 -4.60
CA ARG A 382 7.97 7.37 -5.82
C ARG A 382 9.43 7.84 -5.83
N LEU A 383 10.05 7.94 -4.67
CA LEU A 383 11.43 8.41 -4.54
C LEU A 383 12.41 7.28 -4.85
N CYS A 384 13.48 7.62 -5.58
CA CYS A 384 14.62 6.76 -5.87
C CYS A 384 15.94 7.57 -5.90
N GLY A 385 17.08 6.87 -6.00
CA GLY A 385 18.42 7.48 -6.08
C GLY A 385 18.76 8.42 -4.92
N VAL A 386 19.45 9.52 -5.22
CA VAL A 386 19.86 10.56 -4.25
C VAL A 386 18.67 11.14 -3.49
N ALA A 387 17.52 11.33 -4.13
CA ALA A 387 16.34 11.92 -3.47
C ALA A 387 15.82 11.02 -2.34
N LEU A 388 15.73 9.71 -2.59
CA LEU A 388 15.35 8.74 -1.56
C LEU A 388 16.40 8.65 -0.45
N ARG A 389 17.70 8.57 -0.82
CA ARG A 389 18.80 8.53 0.15
C ARG A 389 18.76 9.74 1.07
N SER A 390 18.62 10.94 0.51
CA SER A 390 18.53 12.20 1.27
C SER A 390 17.30 12.23 2.18
N ARG A 391 16.15 11.75 1.70
CA ARG A 391 14.91 11.68 2.49
C ARG A 391 15.06 10.78 3.72
N LEU A 392 15.70 9.63 3.57
CA LEU A 392 15.91 8.66 4.65
C LEU A 392 17.02 9.10 5.60
N ALA A 393 18.13 9.60 5.08
CA ALA A 393 19.21 10.16 5.90
C ALA A 393 18.74 11.38 6.71
N GLY A 394 17.97 12.28 6.10
CA GLY A 394 17.35 13.41 6.81
C GLY A 394 16.38 12.96 7.90
N LYS A 395 15.60 11.89 7.65
CA LYS A 395 14.73 11.30 8.69
C LYS A 395 15.56 10.73 9.84
N LEU A 396 16.65 10.02 9.56
CA LEU A 396 17.55 9.46 10.56
C LEU A 396 18.24 10.55 11.40
N ALA A 397 18.72 11.61 10.75
CA ALA A 397 19.35 12.75 11.41
C ALA A 397 18.37 13.49 12.34
N GLY A 398 17.10 13.58 11.96
CA GLY A 398 16.04 14.19 12.77
C GLY A 398 15.58 13.36 13.97
N LEU A 399 16.04 12.11 14.12
CA LEU A 399 15.71 11.29 15.30
C LEU A 399 16.57 11.66 16.52
N PRO A 400 16.04 11.48 17.75
CA PRO A 400 16.82 11.62 18.97
C PRO A 400 18.09 10.76 18.92
N GLU A 401 19.18 11.26 19.50
CA GLU A 401 20.50 10.59 19.46
C GLU A 401 20.44 9.15 20.00
N GLU A 402 19.68 8.95 21.08
CA GLU A 402 19.46 7.63 21.69
C GLU A 402 18.79 6.62 20.76
N VAL A 403 17.88 7.08 19.89
CA VAL A 403 17.22 6.24 18.88
C VAL A 403 18.18 5.99 17.72
N ARG A 404 18.93 7.01 17.29
CA ARG A 404 19.90 6.91 16.20
C ARG A 404 20.99 5.87 16.49
N ARG A 405 21.50 5.83 17.72
CA ARG A 405 22.46 4.81 18.19
C ARG A 405 21.93 3.37 18.09
N ARG A 406 20.61 3.18 18.08
CA ARG A 406 19.96 1.86 17.92
C ARG A 406 19.70 1.48 16.46
N LEU A 407 19.96 2.37 15.52
CA LEU A 407 19.72 2.19 14.09
C LEU A 407 20.99 1.96 13.27
N GLY A 408 22.16 1.83 13.90
CA GLY A 408 23.44 1.62 13.20
C GLY A 408 23.41 0.42 12.26
N ASP A 409 22.95 -0.73 12.72
CA ASP A 409 22.85 -1.96 11.91
C ASP A 409 21.86 -1.78 10.75
N TRP A 410 20.73 -1.10 10.99
CA TRP A 410 19.76 -0.79 9.93
C TRP A 410 20.37 0.14 8.88
N GLU A 411 21.06 1.20 9.29
CA GLU A 411 21.70 2.13 8.35
C GLU A 411 22.75 1.42 7.50
N ALA A 412 23.59 0.59 8.11
CA ALA A 412 24.65 -0.14 7.43
C ALA A 412 24.11 -1.18 6.44
N GLU A 413 23.09 -1.97 6.82
CA GLU A 413 22.63 -3.10 6.01
C GLU A 413 21.47 -2.75 5.08
N ARG A 414 20.59 -1.84 5.48
CA ARG A 414 19.26 -1.67 4.86
C ARG A 414 19.14 -0.41 4.03
N LEU A 415 19.75 0.71 4.42
CA LEU A 415 19.58 1.98 3.72
C LEU A 415 19.96 1.86 2.23
N ASP A 416 21.16 1.37 1.96
CA ASP A 416 21.65 1.26 0.59
C ASP A 416 20.92 0.17 -0.22
N TYR A 417 20.59 -0.94 0.44
CA TYR A 417 19.73 -1.99 -0.14
C TYR A 417 18.39 -1.42 -0.63
N LEU A 418 17.72 -0.59 0.20
CA LEU A 418 16.43 -0.01 -0.13
C LEU A 418 16.52 1.02 -1.26
N VAL A 419 17.62 1.77 -1.34
CA VAL A 419 17.87 2.69 -2.46
C VAL A 419 18.03 1.92 -3.77
N ARG A 420 18.83 0.84 -3.77
CA ARG A 420 19.00 -0.03 -4.95
C ARG A 420 17.70 -0.77 -5.31
N PHE A 421 16.92 -1.17 -4.32
CA PHE A 421 15.62 -1.80 -4.54
C PHE A 421 14.65 -0.86 -5.25
N ALA A 422 14.60 0.41 -4.82
CA ALA A 422 13.81 1.43 -5.51
C ALA A 422 14.28 1.61 -6.96
N ALA A 423 15.60 1.73 -7.19
CA ALA A 423 16.17 1.81 -8.52
C ALA A 423 15.75 0.63 -9.43
N TRP A 424 15.78 -0.59 -8.90
CA TRP A 424 15.34 -1.78 -9.62
C TRP A 424 13.84 -1.74 -9.99
N LEU A 425 12.98 -1.26 -9.09
CA LEU A 425 11.54 -1.09 -9.40
C LEU A 425 11.33 -0.14 -10.59
N HIS A 426 12.12 0.93 -10.67
CA HIS A 426 12.07 1.88 -11.79
C HIS A 426 12.67 1.33 -13.08
N LEU A 427 13.88 0.76 -13.02
CA LEU A 427 14.57 0.18 -14.19
C LEU A 427 13.74 -0.91 -14.85
N THR A 428 13.05 -1.72 -14.05
CA THR A 428 12.20 -2.81 -14.54
C THR A 428 10.74 -2.42 -14.78
N ARG A 429 10.42 -1.11 -14.72
CA ARG A 429 9.08 -0.54 -14.98
C ARG A 429 7.96 -1.09 -14.10
N ARG A 430 8.30 -1.64 -12.93
CA ARG A 430 7.32 -2.04 -11.90
C ARG A 430 6.71 -0.84 -11.21
N GLN A 431 7.43 0.28 -11.19
CA GLN A 431 6.95 1.57 -10.71
C GLN A 431 7.29 2.67 -11.72
N THR A 432 6.27 3.42 -12.14
CA THR A 432 6.38 4.54 -13.07
C THR A 432 5.60 5.75 -12.52
N ALA A 433 5.72 6.92 -13.16
CA ALA A 433 4.94 8.11 -12.79
C ALA A 433 3.42 7.84 -12.83
N ARG A 434 2.99 7.09 -13.85
CA ARG A 434 1.59 6.72 -14.12
C ARG A 434 1.06 5.54 -13.31
N THR A 435 1.85 4.94 -12.42
CA THR A 435 1.33 3.87 -11.56
C THR A 435 0.19 4.41 -10.72
N ASP A 436 -1.02 3.93 -11.00
CA ASP A 436 -2.25 4.37 -10.36
C ASP A 436 -2.32 3.88 -8.90
N LEU A 437 -3.38 4.28 -8.18
CA LEU A 437 -3.54 3.89 -6.78
C LEU A 437 -3.59 2.36 -6.62
N GLY A 438 -4.21 1.64 -7.56
CA GLY A 438 -4.28 0.18 -7.56
C GLY A 438 -2.89 -0.46 -7.68
N GLY A 439 -2.07 0.00 -8.63
CA GLY A 439 -0.69 -0.46 -8.81
C GLY A 439 0.21 -0.13 -7.62
N LEU A 440 0.04 1.04 -7.00
CA LEU A 440 0.78 1.38 -5.77
C LEU A 440 0.38 0.48 -4.59
N GLN A 441 -0.91 0.14 -4.47
CA GLN A 441 -1.37 -0.84 -3.48
C GLN A 441 -0.79 -2.23 -3.76
N ASP A 442 -0.71 -2.63 -5.03
CA ASP A 442 -0.10 -3.92 -5.41
C ASP A 442 1.38 -4.00 -5.07
N LEU A 443 2.14 -2.93 -5.34
CA LEU A 443 3.56 -2.83 -4.95
C LEU A 443 3.75 -2.98 -3.44
N ARG A 444 2.89 -2.33 -2.64
CA ARG A 444 2.93 -2.50 -1.18
C ARG A 444 2.61 -3.93 -0.79
N ARG A 445 1.55 -4.51 -1.35
CA ARG A 445 1.13 -5.89 -1.07
C ARG A 445 2.27 -6.88 -1.31
N ARG A 446 2.91 -6.79 -2.47
CA ARG A 446 3.95 -7.72 -2.93
C ARG A 446 5.35 -7.37 -2.43
N TRP A 447 5.48 -6.51 -1.41
CA TRP A 447 6.75 -5.96 -0.96
C TRP A 447 7.85 -7.01 -0.71
N ILE A 448 7.54 -8.06 0.07
CA ILE A 448 8.48 -9.15 0.37
C ILE A 448 8.83 -9.94 -0.91
N THR A 449 7.82 -10.31 -1.70
CA THR A 449 8.02 -11.01 -2.99
C THR A 449 8.95 -10.22 -3.92
N LEU A 450 8.72 -8.91 -4.05
CA LEU A 450 9.52 -8.02 -4.90
C LEU A 450 10.95 -7.88 -4.38
N ARG A 451 11.15 -7.78 -3.06
CA ARG A 451 12.47 -7.79 -2.44
C ARG A 451 13.25 -9.08 -2.71
N ASN A 452 12.57 -10.21 -2.66
CA ASN A 452 13.18 -11.52 -2.94
C ASN A 452 13.54 -11.66 -4.43
N GLN A 453 12.66 -11.20 -5.34
CA GLN A 453 12.97 -11.12 -6.77
C GLN A 453 14.17 -10.20 -7.05
N PHE A 454 14.21 -9.02 -6.43
CA PHE A 454 15.33 -8.10 -6.56
C PHE A 454 16.66 -8.73 -6.12
N ALA A 455 16.67 -9.38 -4.94
CA ALA A 455 17.86 -10.05 -4.42
C ALA A 455 18.36 -11.14 -5.38
N GLN A 456 17.43 -11.95 -5.93
CA GLN A 456 17.74 -12.97 -6.92
C GLN A 456 18.29 -12.37 -8.22
N CYS A 457 17.67 -11.31 -8.75
CA CYS A 457 18.12 -10.64 -9.97
C CYS A 457 19.53 -10.05 -9.82
N VAL A 458 19.81 -9.34 -8.74
CA VAL A 458 21.12 -8.71 -8.51
C VAL A 458 22.23 -9.75 -8.28
N ALA A 459 21.87 -10.89 -7.67
CA ALA A 459 22.79 -12.02 -7.52
C ALA A 459 23.12 -12.66 -8.87
N ALA A 460 22.11 -12.89 -9.71
CA ALA A 460 22.25 -13.60 -10.99
C ALA A 460 22.85 -12.75 -12.13
N ASP A 461 22.57 -11.44 -12.17
CA ASP A 461 22.90 -10.59 -13.31
C ASP A 461 23.82 -9.42 -12.91
N ALA A 462 25.07 -9.47 -13.39
CA ALA A 462 26.07 -8.44 -13.14
C ALA A 462 25.75 -7.10 -13.83
N HIS A 463 25.05 -7.13 -14.97
CA HIS A 463 24.62 -5.93 -15.67
C HIS A 463 23.53 -5.21 -14.87
N VAL A 464 22.50 -5.94 -14.42
CA VAL A 464 21.45 -5.38 -13.54
C VAL A 464 22.07 -4.84 -12.25
N ARG A 465 23.01 -5.57 -11.64
CA ARG A 465 23.74 -5.12 -10.44
C ARG A 465 24.46 -3.79 -10.68
N SER A 466 25.17 -3.65 -11.81
CA SER A 466 25.85 -2.40 -12.16
C SER A 466 24.85 -1.26 -12.40
N GLN A 467 23.76 -1.53 -13.13
CA GLN A 467 22.73 -0.54 -13.41
C GLN A 467 22.07 -0.01 -12.14
N VAL A 468 21.67 -0.87 -11.19
CA VAL A 468 21.03 -0.41 -9.94
C VAL A 468 21.99 0.35 -9.02
N MET A 469 23.30 0.02 -9.07
CA MET A 469 24.34 0.70 -8.29
C MET A 469 24.56 2.14 -8.72
N HIS A 470 24.48 2.39 -10.03
CA HIS A 470 24.72 3.70 -10.63
C HIS A 470 23.42 4.37 -11.11
N TYR A 471 22.27 3.81 -10.74
CA TYR A 471 20.99 4.37 -11.09
C TYR A 471 20.78 5.66 -10.31
N GLU A 472 20.87 6.77 -11.02
CA GLU A 472 20.24 8.00 -10.62
C GLU A 472 19.09 8.28 -11.57
N PRO A 473 17.89 8.61 -11.05
CA PRO A 473 16.84 9.16 -11.89
C PRO A 473 17.38 10.45 -12.50
N SER A 474 17.85 10.41 -13.75
CA SER A 474 18.36 11.61 -14.39
C SER A 474 17.20 12.60 -14.55
N GLY A 475 17.45 13.82 -14.08
CA GLY A 475 16.44 14.82 -13.77
C GLY A 475 15.73 15.43 -14.98
N ASP A 476 16.02 15.00 -16.21
CA ASP A 476 15.37 15.54 -17.39
C ASP A 476 15.22 14.46 -18.47
N ASP A 477 13.99 14.26 -18.97
CA ASP A 477 13.78 13.53 -20.21
C ASP A 477 14.29 14.39 -21.38
N ALA A 478 15.37 13.96 -22.02
CA ALA A 478 15.96 14.69 -23.14
C ALA A 478 15.36 14.20 -24.46
N VAL A 479 14.98 15.11 -25.35
CA VAL A 479 14.54 14.80 -26.72
C VAL A 479 15.64 15.21 -27.68
N VAL A 480 16.27 14.23 -28.32
CA VAL A 480 17.40 14.43 -29.23
C VAL A 480 16.90 14.30 -30.66
N CYS A 481 16.87 15.41 -31.39
CA CYS A 481 16.45 15.42 -32.79
C CYS A 481 17.63 15.08 -33.72
N VAL A 482 17.42 14.17 -34.67
CA VAL A 482 18.42 13.69 -35.64
C VAL A 482 17.90 13.85 -37.07
N GLY A 483 18.65 14.54 -37.92
CA GLY A 483 18.29 14.73 -39.33
C GLY A 483 18.92 15.97 -39.96
N PRO A 484 18.98 16.07 -41.29
CA PRO A 484 19.60 17.18 -42.00
C PRO A 484 18.82 18.49 -41.81
N GLN A 485 19.44 19.62 -42.15
CA GLN A 485 18.73 20.90 -42.16
C GLN A 485 17.51 20.86 -43.09
N GLY A 486 16.43 21.56 -42.73
CA GLY A 486 15.19 21.54 -43.51
C GLY A 486 14.23 20.36 -43.25
N CYS A 487 14.63 19.32 -42.50
CA CYS A 487 13.75 18.16 -42.27
C CYS A 487 12.59 18.41 -41.28
N GLY A 488 12.60 19.51 -40.52
CA GLY A 488 11.48 19.90 -39.64
C GLY A 488 11.76 19.83 -38.13
N LYS A 489 12.94 19.36 -37.70
CA LYS A 489 13.37 19.26 -36.28
C LYS A 489 13.08 20.50 -35.44
N SER A 490 13.48 21.69 -35.90
CA SER A 490 13.28 22.93 -35.15
C SER A 490 11.83 23.40 -35.11
N THR A 491 10.99 22.98 -36.08
CA THR A 491 9.55 23.21 -36.02
C THR A 491 8.94 22.30 -34.96
N PHE A 492 9.24 21.01 -35.03
CA PHE A 492 8.83 20.02 -34.04
C PHE A 492 9.27 20.38 -32.62
N SER A 493 10.54 20.78 -32.43
CA SER A 493 11.10 21.12 -31.12
C SER A 493 10.36 22.29 -30.47
N ARG A 494 10.01 23.31 -31.24
CA ARG A 494 9.19 24.45 -30.77
C ARG A 494 7.77 24.03 -30.44
N THR A 495 7.15 23.20 -31.27
CA THR A 495 5.80 22.66 -31.00
C THR A 495 5.80 21.83 -29.72
N LEU A 496 6.74 20.91 -29.55
CA LEU A 496 6.85 20.10 -28.34
C LEU A 496 7.10 20.95 -27.10
N TYR A 497 8.00 21.95 -27.19
CA TYR A 497 8.22 22.91 -26.11
C TYR A 497 6.92 23.61 -25.69
N ALA A 498 6.14 24.10 -26.65
CA ALA A 498 4.87 24.77 -26.38
C ALA A 498 3.83 23.82 -25.75
N LEU A 499 3.73 22.58 -26.25
CA LEU A 499 2.81 21.58 -25.71
C LEU A 499 3.17 21.19 -24.27
N LEU A 500 4.44 20.95 -23.98
CA LEU A 500 4.92 20.65 -22.63
C LEU A 500 4.66 21.83 -21.67
N ARG A 501 4.89 23.07 -22.12
CA ARG A 501 4.53 24.28 -21.35
C ARG A 501 3.03 24.38 -21.09
N GLN A 502 2.20 24.09 -22.09
CA GLN A 502 0.73 24.12 -21.96
C GLN A 502 0.22 23.05 -20.98
N ALA A 503 0.90 21.91 -20.90
CA ALA A 503 0.66 20.87 -19.91
C ALA A 503 1.13 21.24 -18.48
N GLY A 504 1.64 22.46 -18.26
CA GLY A 504 2.09 22.92 -16.94
C GLY A 504 3.51 22.49 -16.58
N LEU A 505 4.28 21.96 -17.53
CA LEU A 505 5.66 21.51 -17.33
C LEU A 505 6.68 22.63 -17.59
N SER A 506 7.94 22.40 -17.21
CA SER A 506 9.06 23.33 -17.38
C SER A 506 10.10 22.78 -18.37
N PRO A 507 9.78 22.63 -19.67
CA PRO A 507 10.76 22.19 -20.66
C PRO A 507 11.81 23.29 -20.90
N CYS A 508 13.01 22.89 -21.32
CA CYS A 508 14.05 23.78 -21.82
C CYS A 508 14.38 23.40 -23.26
N TRP A 509 14.24 24.34 -24.18
CA TRP A 509 14.64 24.15 -25.58
C TRP A 509 16.03 24.74 -25.81
N ILE A 510 16.96 23.90 -26.25
CA ILE A 510 18.36 24.26 -26.47
C ILE A 510 18.67 24.10 -27.96
N ASN A 511 18.82 25.24 -28.65
CA ASN A 511 19.14 25.28 -30.06
C ASN A 511 20.60 25.66 -30.27
N GLN A 512 21.35 24.85 -31.04
CA GLN A 512 22.76 25.14 -31.30
C GLN A 512 22.98 26.45 -32.06
N ASP A 513 22.12 26.76 -33.04
CA ASP A 513 22.24 27.99 -33.83
C ASP A 513 22.02 29.25 -32.96
N GLU A 514 21.37 29.13 -31.81
CA GLU A 514 21.13 30.22 -30.86
C GLU A 514 22.14 30.24 -29.70
N ALA A 515 22.63 29.07 -29.29
CA ALA A 515 23.64 28.93 -28.23
C ALA A 515 25.06 29.25 -28.72
N GLY A 516 25.33 29.11 -30.02
CA GLY A 516 26.63 29.36 -30.65
C GLY A 516 27.44 28.08 -30.90
N GLY A 517 28.75 28.11 -30.65
CA GLY A 517 29.67 26.99 -30.90
C GLY A 517 29.42 25.78 -29.99
N GLY A 518 30.07 24.64 -30.30
CA GLY A 518 29.86 23.37 -29.58
C GLY A 518 30.07 23.46 -28.06
N ARG A 519 31.09 24.19 -27.60
CA ARG A 519 31.33 24.43 -26.17
C ARG A 519 30.19 25.21 -25.49
N GLN A 520 29.65 26.21 -26.17
CA GLN A 520 28.55 27.05 -25.65
C GLN A 520 27.24 26.26 -25.59
N PHE A 521 27.02 25.35 -26.54
CA PHE A 521 25.91 24.40 -26.52
C PHE A 521 26.00 23.43 -25.34
N ILE A 522 27.18 22.84 -25.09
CA ILE A 522 27.41 21.97 -23.93
C ILE A 522 27.19 22.73 -22.61
N ASP A 523 27.68 23.96 -22.51
CA ASP A 523 27.46 24.78 -21.31
C ASP A 523 25.98 25.16 -21.13
N ALA A 524 25.22 25.31 -22.22
CA ALA A 524 23.77 25.50 -22.15
C ALA A 524 23.05 24.26 -21.60
N ILE A 525 23.44 23.05 -22.02
CA ILE A 525 22.92 21.79 -21.47
C ILE A 525 23.20 21.71 -19.96
N ARG A 526 24.45 21.98 -19.55
CA ARG A 526 24.84 21.96 -18.13
C ARG A 526 24.05 22.97 -17.29
N ARG A 527 23.80 24.18 -17.82
CA ARG A 527 22.95 25.17 -17.15
C ARG A 527 21.52 24.68 -17.02
N ALA A 528 20.98 24.06 -18.07
CA ALA A 528 19.63 23.53 -18.05
C ALA A 528 19.47 22.38 -17.03
N GLN A 529 20.41 21.44 -16.97
CA GLN A 529 20.39 20.36 -15.96
C GLN A 529 20.40 20.88 -14.51
N ARG A 530 21.04 22.03 -14.27
CA ARG A 530 21.04 22.71 -12.94
C ARG A 530 19.78 23.54 -12.69
N GLY A 531 19.02 23.84 -13.74
CA GLY A 531 17.84 24.70 -13.70
C GLY A 531 16.56 24.00 -13.23
N GLY A 532 16.59 22.68 -13.00
CA GLY A 532 15.44 21.91 -12.54
C GLY A 532 14.32 21.89 -13.58
N HIS A 533 14.67 21.75 -14.86
CA HIS A 533 13.69 21.58 -15.93
C HIS A 533 13.02 20.20 -15.84
N THR A 534 11.93 20.02 -16.58
CA THR A 534 11.29 18.70 -16.67
C THR A 534 11.77 17.92 -17.89
N HIS A 535 12.15 18.62 -18.97
CA HIS A 535 12.57 18.05 -20.24
C HIS A 535 13.64 18.93 -20.89
N LEU A 536 14.60 18.34 -21.58
CA LEU A 536 15.58 19.05 -22.41
C LEU A 536 15.35 18.73 -23.89
N ILE A 537 15.00 19.71 -24.71
CA ILE A 537 14.79 19.51 -26.15
C ILE A 537 16.05 19.98 -26.88
N MET A 538 16.81 19.03 -27.41
CA MET A 538 18.10 19.27 -28.07
C MET A 538 17.93 19.44 -29.59
N ASP A 539 17.98 20.69 -30.04
CA ASP A 539 17.87 21.08 -31.45
C ASP A 539 19.28 21.37 -32.01
N LYS A 540 19.99 20.29 -32.35
CA LYS A 540 21.32 20.24 -32.97
C LYS A 540 21.30 19.26 -34.16
N MET A 541 22.24 19.40 -35.09
CA MET A 541 22.51 18.39 -36.11
C MET A 541 23.23 17.16 -35.50
N ASN A 542 22.49 16.32 -34.78
CA ASN A 542 23.00 15.11 -34.11
C ASN A 542 23.17 13.92 -35.06
N LEU A 543 23.85 14.14 -36.20
CA LEU A 543 23.85 13.25 -37.37
C LEU A 543 24.45 11.88 -37.06
N ASP A 544 25.60 11.82 -36.40
CA ASP A 544 26.36 10.60 -36.15
C ASP A 544 26.70 10.45 -34.65
N GLU A 545 27.33 9.32 -34.31
CA GLU A 545 27.72 8.98 -32.93
C GLU A 545 28.67 10.02 -32.35
N ALA A 546 29.70 10.42 -33.11
CA ALA A 546 30.64 11.47 -32.69
C ALA A 546 29.95 12.78 -32.29
N ALA A 547 28.93 13.22 -33.05
CA ALA A 547 28.18 14.44 -32.72
C ALA A 547 27.35 14.34 -31.42
N ARG A 548 27.02 13.11 -30.98
CA ARG A 548 26.27 12.82 -29.75
C ARG A 548 27.20 12.54 -28.57
N ASP A 549 28.36 11.95 -28.82
CA ASP A 549 29.41 11.69 -27.81
C ASP A 549 29.91 12.97 -27.15
N ASP A 550 29.87 14.12 -27.87
CA ASP A 550 30.13 15.47 -27.37
C ASP A 550 29.48 15.79 -26.00
N TYR A 551 28.36 15.14 -25.69
CA TYR A 551 27.61 15.34 -24.45
C TYR A 551 27.13 14.02 -23.81
N ALA A 552 27.61 12.86 -24.27
CA ALA A 552 27.22 11.56 -23.71
C ALA A 552 27.59 11.41 -22.22
N TYR A 553 28.74 11.97 -21.82
CA TYR A 553 29.20 11.99 -20.42
C TYR A 553 28.28 12.78 -19.47
N LEU A 554 27.30 13.54 -19.98
CA LEU A 554 26.32 14.26 -19.18
C LEU A 554 25.17 13.37 -18.67
N GLY A 555 25.11 12.10 -19.07
CA GLY A 555 24.17 11.11 -18.52
C GLY A 555 22.69 11.38 -18.82
N LEU A 556 22.39 12.04 -19.95
CA LEU A 556 21.02 12.38 -20.34
C LEU A 556 20.19 11.14 -20.71
N ARG A 557 18.94 11.09 -20.26
CA ARG A 557 17.96 10.10 -20.71
C ARG A 557 17.35 10.54 -22.04
N ALA A 558 18.03 10.21 -23.14
CA ALA A 558 17.64 10.66 -24.47
C ALA A 558 16.58 9.76 -25.13
N LEU A 559 15.44 10.36 -25.49
CA LEU A 559 14.54 9.90 -26.54
C LEU A 559 15.03 10.46 -27.88
N THR A 560 15.49 9.59 -28.77
CA THR A 560 15.97 10.02 -30.09
C THR A 560 14.81 10.07 -31.08
N VAL A 561 14.66 11.18 -31.81
CA VAL A 561 13.69 11.32 -32.91
C VAL A 561 14.47 11.49 -34.21
N VAL A 562 14.32 10.55 -35.14
CA VAL A 562 15.05 10.53 -36.42
C VAL A 562 14.09 10.80 -37.57
N TRP A 563 14.46 11.75 -38.44
CA TRP A 563 13.73 12.04 -39.68
C TRP A 563 14.28 11.21 -40.84
N SER A 564 13.40 10.45 -41.49
CA SER A 564 13.72 9.65 -42.68
C SER A 564 12.67 9.84 -43.78
N HIS A 565 12.90 9.23 -44.94
CA HIS A 565 11.93 9.13 -46.01
C HIS A 565 11.86 7.66 -46.49
N PRO A 566 10.68 7.09 -46.74
CA PRO A 566 10.54 5.69 -47.15
C PRO A 566 11.30 5.38 -48.45
N ASP A 567 11.32 6.34 -49.39
CA ASP A 567 12.04 6.20 -50.66
C ASP A 567 13.55 6.51 -50.57
N GLY A 568 14.09 6.64 -49.34
CA GLY A 568 15.52 6.78 -49.09
C GLY A 568 16.06 8.21 -49.07
N THR A 569 17.38 8.30 -48.98
CA THR A 569 18.14 9.53 -48.68
C THR A 569 17.93 10.64 -49.69
N ASP A 570 17.84 10.34 -50.98
CA ASP A 570 17.67 11.36 -52.02
C ASP A 570 16.31 12.06 -51.92
N ALA A 571 15.24 11.29 -51.68
CA ALA A 571 13.90 11.84 -51.48
C ALA A 571 13.80 12.68 -50.19
N LEU A 572 14.50 12.27 -49.12
CA LEU A 572 14.67 13.09 -47.91
C LEU A 572 15.35 14.43 -48.23
N VAL A 573 16.43 14.39 -49.02
CA VAL A 573 17.20 15.58 -49.40
C VAL A 573 16.38 16.52 -50.26
N ASP A 574 15.58 16.02 -51.20
CA ASP A 574 14.74 16.84 -52.08
C ASP A 574 13.68 17.61 -51.29
N ILE A 575 12.99 16.95 -50.36
CA ILE A 575 12.02 17.62 -49.47
C ILE A 575 12.70 18.66 -48.58
N CYS A 576 13.87 18.33 -48.02
CA CYS A 576 14.64 19.27 -47.21
C CYS A 576 15.09 20.48 -48.02
N PHE A 577 15.59 20.25 -49.24
CA PHE A 577 16.06 21.28 -50.16
C PHE A 577 14.94 22.22 -50.56
N ASP A 578 13.76 21.69 -50.92
CA ASP A 578 12.58 22.48 -51.23
C ASP A 578 12.14 23.35 -50.06
N ARG A 579 12.17 22.82 -48.83
CA ARG A 579 11.83 23.57 -47.61
C ARG A 579 12.85 24.68 -47.32
N VAL A 580 14.14 24.42 -47.52
CA VAL A 580 15.21 25.44 -47.39
C VAL A 580 15.02 26.52 -48.44
N ARG A 581 14.79 26.14 -49.71
CA ARG A 581 14.60 27.06 -50.84
C ARG A 581 13.38 27.95 -50.64
N ARG A 582 12.24 27.40 -50.18
CA ARG A 582 11.02 28.18 -49.90
C ARG A 582 11.21 29.20 -48.78
N ARG A 583 12.12 28.95 -47.84
CA ARG A 583 12.47 29.92 -46.77
C ARG A 583 13.39 31.04 -47.25
N GLY A 584 14.12 30.85 -48.35
CA GLY A 584 14.97 31.88 -48.96
C GLY A 584 15.97 32.49 -47.98
N SER A 585 16.15 33.82 -48.04
CA SER A 585 17.06 34.57 -47.16
C SER A 585 16.67 34.54 -45.67
N ALA A 586 15.47 34.06 -45.32
CA ALA A 586 15.04 33.83 -43.94
C ALA A 586 15.59 32.52 -43.34
N HIS A 587 16.26 31.67 -44.13
CA HIS A 587 16.91 30.48 -43.59
C HIS A 587 18.24 30.83 -42.91
N ARG A 588 18.31 30.68 -41.58
CA ARG A 588 19.45 31.12 -40.74
C ARG A 588 20.80 30.54 -41.16
N THR A 589 20.83 29.27 -41.59
CA THR A 589 22.05 28.56 -41.99
C THR A 589 22.40 28.68 -43.48
N PHE A 590 21.41 28.99 -44.34
CA PHE A 590 21.57 28.98 -45.80
C PHE A 590 20.96 30.26 -46.36
N LYS A 591 21.77 31.32 -46.48
CA LYS A 591 21.32 32.59 -47.06
C LYS A 591 21.36 32.47 -48.58
N ALA A 592 20.31 31.95 -49.19
CA ALA A 592 20.35 31.62 -50.60
C ALA A 592 20.27 32.86 -51.52
N ASP A 593 21.31 33.07 -52.33
CA ASP A 593 21.23 33.74 -53.63
C ASP A 593 21.11 32.71 -54.77
N ARG A 594 20.57 33.09 -55.93
CA ARG A 594 20.14 32.15 -57.02
C ARG A 594 21.25 31.21 -57.57
N GLY A 595 22.53 31.45 -57.24
CA GLY A 595 23.68 30.61 -57.65
C GLY A 595 24.08 29.49 -56.67
N GLU A 596 23.55 29.43 -55.45
CA GLU A 596 24.05 28.52 -54.39
C GLU A 596 23.30 27.18 -54.26
N GLY A 597 22.22 26.97 -55.04
CA GLY A 597 21.33 25.81 -54.89
C GLY A 597 22.00 24.44 -55.00
N ARG A 598 22.97 24.29 -55.92
CA ARG A 598 23.72 23.03 -56.08
C ARG A 598 24.58 22.72 -54.83
N ARG A 599 25.19 23.75 -54.23
CA ARG A 599 26.03 23.63 -53.02
C ARG A 599 25.19 23.32 -51.79
N VAL A 600 24.01 23.93 -51.65
CA VAL A 600 23.04 23.63 -50.58
C VAL A 600 22.57 22.18 -50.69
N ARG A 601 22.19 21.71 -51.88
CA ARG A 601 21.77 20.31 -52.09
C ARG A 601 22.89 19.32 -51.77
N GLN A 602 24.13 19.58 -52.19
CA GLN A 602 25.28 18.74 -51.85
C GLN A 602 25.54 18.70 -50.34
N THR A 603 25.41 19.83 -49.64
CA THR A 603 25.56 19.89 -48.18
C THR A 603 24.49 19.06 -47.48
N LEU A 604 23.23 19.19 -47.90
CA LEU A 604 22.12 18.40 -47.36
C LEU A 604 22.31 16.90 -47.61
N LEU A 605 22.77 16.52 -48.81
CA LEU A 605 23.10 15.14 -49.13
C LEU A 605 24.21 14.59 -48.22
N GLY A 606 25.28 15.36 -48.02
CA GLY A 606 26.36 14.99 -47.10
C GLY A 606 25.90 14.87 -45.63
N CYS A 607 24.95 15.70 -45.20
CA CYS A 607 24.35 15.56 -43.87
C CYS A 607 23.46 14.31 -43.77
N ALA A 608 22.63 14.06 -44.79
CA ALA A 608 21.69 12.95 -44.79
C ALA A 608 22.40 11.59 -44.86
N THR A 609 23.49 11.46 -45.62
CA THR A 609 24.30 10.23 -45.67
C THR A 609 25.08 9.97 -44.37
N ARG A 610 25.39 11.03 -43.60
CA ARG A 610 25.99 10.92 -42.26
C ARG A 610 24.98 10.59 -41.16
N CYS A 611 23.68 10.72 -41.41
CA CYS A 611 22.67 10.38 -40.42
C CYS A 611 22.73 8.89 -40.07
N ARG A 612 23.25 8.58 -38.88
CA ARG A 612 23.25 7.24 -38.29
C ARG A 612 22.44 7.27 -37.00
N PRO A 613 21.25 6.63 -36.95
CA PRO A 613 20.50 6.45 -35.71
C PRO A 613 21.32 5.71 -34.65
N PRO A 614 21.11 5.96 -33.35
CA PRO A 614 21.70 5.16 -32.29
C PRO A 614 21.12 3.73 -32.29
N THR A 615 21.96 2.74 -32.02
CA THR A 615 21.59 1.30 -32.00
C THR A 615 21.03 0.83 -30.66
N GLU A 616 21.46 1.45 -29.55
CA GLU A 616 21.12 1.01 -28.18
C GLU A 616 20.16 1.96 -27.46
N ALA A 617 19.90 3.14 -28.03
CA ALA A 617 19.07 4.16 -27.40
C ALA A 617 17.60 4.07 -27.84
N PRO A 618 16.66 4.46 -26.98
CA PRO A 618 15.25 4.49 -27.34
C PRO A 618 14.97 5.47 -28.50
N LEU A 619 14.45 4.96 -29.61
CA LEU A 619 14.35 5.66 -30.91
C LEU A 619 12.90 5.74 -31.42
N ILE A 620 12.54 6.88 -32.02
CA ILE A 620 11.35 7.06 -32.85
C ILE A 620 11.76 7.54 -34.23
N GLU A 621 11.45 6.74 -35.25
CA GLU A 621 11.62 7.15 -36.64
C GLU A 621 10.33 7.79 -37.17
N VAL A 622 10.47 8.96 -37.79
CA VAL A 622 9.36 9.78 -38.32
C VAL A 622 9.61 10.18 -39.76
N GLY A 623 8.55 10.23 -40.56
CA GLY A 623 8.64 10.63 -41.96
C GLY A 623 8.88 12.13 -42.08
N VAL A 624 9.77 12.54 -42.98
CA VAL A 624 10.00 13.97 -43.26
C VAL A 624 8.76 14.67 -43.81
N ALA A 625 7.86 13.93 -44.46
CA ALA A 625 6.58 14.40 -44.96
C ALA A 625 5.46 14.45 -43.91
N ASP A 626 5.64 13.81 -42.75
CA ASP A 626 4.63 13.77 -41.69
C ASP A 626 4.34 15.18 -41.16
N ASP A 627 3.08 15.43 -40.84
CA ASP A 627 2.70 16.68 -40.19
C ASP A 627 3.26 16.73 -38.75
N THR A 628 3.53 17.95 -38.27
CA THR A 628 4.15 18.13 -36.96
C THR A 628 3.28 17.65 -35.80
N ALA A 629 1.95 17.64 -35.94
CA ALA A 629 1.06 17.16 -34.88
C ALA A 629 1.10 15.64 -34.75
N THR A 630 1.22 14.91 -35.85
CA THR A 630 1.42 13.46 -35.86
C THR A 630 2.77 13.06 -35.24
N ILE A 631 3.84 13.76 -35.60
CA ILE A 631 5.17 13.58 -34.97
C ILE A 631 5.08 13.87 -33.47
N ALA A 632 4.47 15.00 -33.09
CA ALA A 632 4.30 15.40 -31.69
C ALA A 632 3.51 14.36 -30.88
N ARG A 633 2.40 13.83 -31.41
CA ARG A 633 1.61 12.77 -30.73
C ARG A 633 2.42 11.50 -30.48
N ARG A 634 3.20 11.04 -31.47
CA ARG A 634 4.05 9.85 -31.31
C ARG A 634 5.13 10.07 -30.24
N VAL A 635 5.81 11.21 -30.28
CA VAL A 635 6.82 11.56 -29.28
C VAL A 635 6.19 11.77 -27.90
N TRP A 636 5.02 12.40 -27.83
CA TRP A 636 4.27 12.61 -26.60
C TRP A 636 3.87 11.31 -25.94
N ALA A 637 3.36 10.33 -26.70
CA ALA A 637 3.02 9.01 -26.20
C ALA A 637 4.24 8.28 -25.63
N GLU A 638 5.41 8.42 -26.26
CA GLU A 638 6.62 7.78 -25.77
C GLU A 638 7.23 8.49 -24.55
N LEU A 639 7.25 9.83 -24.54
CA LEU A 639 7.62 10.60 -23.35
C LEU A 639 6.69 10.28 -22.19
N SER A 640 5.39 10.15 -22.46
CA SER A 640 4.37 9.72 -21.51
C SER A 640 4.61 8.31 -20.96
N ALA A 641 5.08 7.38 -21.80
CA ALA A 641 5.33 6.00 -21.41
C ALA A 641 6.66 5.83 -20.65
N ARG A 642 7.65 6.69 -20.91
CA ARG A 642 9.02 6.58 -20.37
C ARG A 642 9.31 7.56 -19.23
N GLY A 643 8.62 8.68 -19.18
CA GLY A 643 9.01 9.83 -18.36
C GLY A 643 8.85 9.62 -16.85
N LEU A 644 9.67 10.35 -16.09
CA LEU A 644 9.51 10.49 -14.63
C LEU A 644 8.48 11.57 -14.27
N THR A 645 8.11 12.40 -15.25
CA THR A 645 7.16 13.50 -15.09
C THR A 645 5.81 13.07 -15.66
N ASP A 646 4.72 13.30 -14.92
CA ASP A 646 3.37 13.04 -15.44
C ASP A 646 3.06 14.02 -16.57
N ILE A 647 2.99 13.47 -17.78
CA ILE A 647 2.57 14.19 -18.98
C ILE A 647 1.07 13.87 -19.21
N PRO A 648 0.17 14.86 -19.20
CA PRO A 648 -1.27 14.65 -19.45
C PRO A 648 -1.51 14.16 -20.88
N GLU A 649 -2.63 13.48 -21.14
CA GLU A 649 -3.04 13.16 -22.51
C GLU A 649 -3.38 14.46 -23.28
N ILE A 650 -2.95 14.56 -24.54
CA ILE A 650 -3.30 15.65 -25.47
C ILE A 650 -4.36 15.16 -26.45
#